data_AF-I1C5Z8-F1
#
_entry.id   AF-I1C5Z8-F1
#
_cell.length_a   1.000
_cell.length_b   1.000
_cell.length_c   1.000
_cell.angle_alpha   90.00
_cell.angle_beta   90.00
_cell.angle_gamma   90.00
#
_symmetry.space_group_name_H-M   'P 1'
#
loop_
_entity.id
_entity.type
_entity.pdbx_description
1 polymer ?
#
loop_
_entity_poly.entity_id
_entity_poly.type
_entity_poly.pdbx_seq_one_letter_code
_entity_poly.pdbx_strand_id
1 'polypeptide(L)'
;MSLDPHITRCAKQIYNHLGLTERISQCLKLNVAFTEIDRMKQLLYLTDKTVLDNTVKGFLRWTPPRQRKKNIGDFIAQIDQEISLLLPDNIFEDDDFVNAVEENGTTGNKRVASEALDTKDTTEIETSMKKHKANMIITTTLDTPPPSPLTCFSADTSQLDEYNIICSPTKPTKLFSGVSWVVLYEIGRFMQQCKISWNEVPFDAFHTFLNTGATEPKRLFEVMMRWNIEKRLGQKLTSLACSRMDKCPDNVWSYIQAEKASITTQSIKDITPLPSPISATSSPTCTLPGISINNDDQHTQNSIKQKLSRNRMVRYSAIVYYKTINHKPRISLRPPKIAASNRLFRKFGQDRFLEITTSNACSPSMIRHFKDFYMKPLLLMQRVFRFLFIKDATLVFFATEGIDLEPISIQQVIDWHLPITENWGMTMSKYVSRMSLGYSSSIPTIQFEPDQIEYIDDVYSKTAKGSAACMTDGCGIISCAAMKEIMGCQTTDELPCAVQGRIGGAKGIWIISPDLDFNSGKYIKIRKSQNKFKTGLPQSNLRLDPHHYTFDLVKNSICVYPSFLNTQFIQVLAAGGVPTEVFNDILKEYIHRIAIVITENQSVKLLRDWVTKTGKIMSRRLENEENAEKGIWKDLSIEEELENDLFNMDAELTDESGFDGSNPSFNPKAHSNHLLSSRTYDRINEYSGYPCNPFESVVRLLDSGFDLSNAFIASRVTFIFRQVMKSVNTKYKVEVAQSCTVTCIPDPTGTLEPDEVFLQLSTRKVDERTGVCAGLITGDVIVTRNPCGLKSDVQKVKAVDCPALRMYTDLIIFSVKGDTSLASKLGGGDYDGDLIYCCWDQRIVEPFKPSPVVKELKQVYQAFEQDKTTVGQQVSSHTNTEKALQMSFISAQIPDGTLGLYENWRTVLAERTSLDDPNVSYLAQMCARLVDAPKQGLRLKKNVLEHDRDKYASIPHPTWFMDKKNKQREGHKRAYKEANDVYTLPDSSPCVTAMDNLYRTLLKETEAFTKRPKNMFSESDMLLKDPDLIAPWNKTYQFAAERNDESLRHDLKIIQEAVDANLDSYFRQIAHYQQQRQHLMDNVYNPGVYVEGEVAEIYTTFSTFYELEEYIAKEYSIAPDTNRFISRIIKHDLKANGGHMLQCLKASYAYIASTSARKHSKYCYIVAFDHLRRIKADAHASLVKENGLAETVTLPIYKSLNVDRKWIRKIKDSNFAQNTTS
;
A
#
# COMPACT_ATOMS: atom_id res chain seq x y z
N MET A 1 4.48 28.47 68.92
CA MET A 1 4.05 27.53 70.00
C MET A 1 5.29 27.00 70.71
N SER A 2 5.16 26.38 71.89
CA SER A 2 6.26 25.62 72.50
C SER A 2 6.61 24.41 71.63
N LEU A 3 7.89 24.02 71.61
CA LEU A 3 8.37 22.86 70.87
C LEU A 3 7.92 21.56 71.58
N ASP A 4 7.62 20.49 70.84
CA ASP A 4 7.23 19.20 71.45
C ASP A 4 8.35 18.74 72.42
N PRO A 5 8.02 18.35 73.68
CA PRO A 5 9.01 17.92 74.67
C PRO A 5 9.89 16.74 74.20
N HIS A 6 9.37 15.85 73.36
CA HIS A 6 10.09 14.72 72.77
C HIS A 6 11.09 15.18 71.70
N ILE A 7 10.68 16.05 70.77
CA ILE A 7 11.61 16.65 69.80
C ILE A 7 12.69 17.44 70.54
N THR A 8 12.31 18.17 71.60
CA THR A 8 13.24 18.90 72.49
C THR A 8 14.23 17.95 73.18
N ARG A 9 13.79 16.77 73.64
CA ARG A 9 14.67 15.74 74.22
C ARG A 9 15.68 15.23 73.20
N CYS A 10 15.20 14.85 72.02
CA CYS A 10 16.02 14.24 70.98
C CYS A 10 17.02 15.24 70.37
N ALA A 11 16.60 16.48 70.11
CA ALA A 11 17.51 17.54 69.67
C ALA A 11 18.63 17.79 70.69
N LYS A 12 18.30 17.85 72.00
CA LYS A 12 19.29 17.98 73.07
C LYS A 12 20.26 16.79 73.16
N GLN A 13 19.84 15.57 72.83
CA GLN A 13 20.75 14.41 72.75
C GLN A 13 21.75 14.56 71.59
N ILE A 14 21.27 14.95 70.40
CA ILE A 14 22.11 15.20 69.23
C ILE A 14 23.09 16.34 69.48
N TYR A 15 22.62 17.48 70.02
CA TYR A 15 23.49 18.62 70.32
C TYR A 15 24.53 18.32 71.40
N ASN A 16 24.20 17.56 72.45
CA ASN A 16 25.18 17.13 73.44
C ASN A 16 26.27 16.25 72.80
N HIS A 17 25.88 15.31 71.93
CA HIS A 17 26.83 14.44 71.23
C HIS A 17 27.72 15.19 70.22
N LEU A 18 27.21 16.27 69.63
CA LEU A 18 27.95 17.15 68.71
C LEU A 18 28.68 18.31 69.41
N GLY A 19 28.55 18.47 70.74
CA GLY A 19 29.15 19.58 71.50
C GLY A 19 28.47 20.95 71.31
N LEU A 20 27.28 21.00 70.71
CA LEU A 20 26.55 22.23 70.33
C LEU A 20 25.74 22.81 71.50
N THR A 21 26.43 23.14 72.60
CA THR A 21 25.82 23.64 73.85
C THR A 21 24.95 24.90 73.67
N GLU A 22 25.29 25.77 72.72
CA GLU A 22 24.48 26.97 72.41
C GLU A 22 23.10 26.63 71.82
N ARG A 23 22.97 25.58 71.00
CA ARG A 23 21.65 25.16 70.48
C ARG A 23 20.77 24.56 71.57
N ILE A 24 21.35 23.96 72.62
CA ILE A 24 20.63 23.40 73.77
C ILE A 24 19.91 24.48 74.59
N SER A 25 20.56 25.64 74.80
CA SER A 25 19.94 26.77 75.51
C SER A 25 18.91 27.50 74.64
N GLN A 26 19.13 27.58 73.33
CA GLN A 26 18.18 28.16 72.39
C GLN A 26 16.90 27.33 72.27
N CYS A 27 16.96 25.99 72.34
CA CYS A 27 15.79 25.10 72.36
C CYS A 27 14.84 25.26 73.57
N LEU A 28 15.16 26.14 74.53
CA LEU A 28 14.25 26.53 75.62
C LEU A 28 13.45 27.80 75.30
N LYS A 29 13.71 28.45 74.15
CA LYS A 29 13.00 29.64 73.68
C LYS A 29 11.83 29.27 72.76
N LEU A 30 10.82 30.12 72.71
CA LEU A 30 9.67 29.98 71.79
C LEU A 30 10.10 30.28 70.35
N ASN A 31 9.52 29.55 69.38
CA ASN A 31 9.71 29.73 67.94
C ASN A 31 11.18 29.65 67.45
N VAL A 32 11.88 28.55 67.75
CA VAL A 32 13.19 28.23 67.13
C VAL A 32 13.00 27.63 65.74
N ALA A 33 13.62 28.25 64.73
CA ALA A 33 13.70 27.76 63.35
C ALA A 33 15.09 27.18 63.07
N PHE A 34 15.24 25.86 63.26
CA PHE A 34 16.44 25.11 62.89
C PHE A 34 16.01 23.98 61.94
N THR A 35 16.71 23.83 60.82
CA THR A 35 16.33 22.88 59.76
C THR A 35 16.26 21.44 60.26
N GLU A 36 17.16 21.02 61.15
CA GLU A 36 17.07 19.69 61.77
C GLU A 36 15.81 19.53 62.63
N ILE A 37 15.35 20.58 63.33
CA ILE A 37 14.15 20.53 64.17
C ILE A 37 12.90 20.45 63.28
N ASP A 38 12.89 21.15 62.15
CA ASP A 38 11.77 21.11 61.21
C ASP A 38 11.70 19.79 60.44
N ARG A 39 12.84 19.18 60.10
CA ARG A 39 12.89 17.79 59.60
C ARG A 39 12.46 16.77 60.65
N MET A 40 12.85 16.95 61.93
CA MET A 40 12.35 16.11 63.03
C MET A 40 10.83 16.23 63.20
N LYS A 41 10.21 17.40 62.97
CA LYS A 41 8.75 17.56 62.94
C LYS A 41 8.13 16.82 61.74
N GLN A 42 8.72 16.93 60.55
CA GLN A 42 8.23 16.27 59.33
C GLN A 42 8.26 14.75 59.46
N LEU A 43 9.38 14.15 59.90
CA LEU A 43 9.45 12.70 60.15
C LEU A 43 8.42 12.26 61.19
N LEU A 44 8.20 13.05 62.25
CA LEU A 44 7.25 12.75 63.33
C LEU A 44 5.78 13.10 63.00
N TYR A 45 5.53 13.72 61.84
CA TYR A 45 4.20 13.86 61.24
C TYR A 45 3.87 12.66 60.34
N LEU A 46 4.88 12.08 59.69
CA LEU A 46 4.76 10.90 58.85
C LEU A 46 4.86 9.58 59.63
N THR A 47 5.43 9.57 60.84
CA THR A 47 5.66 8.35 61.64
C THR A 47 5.55 8.54 63.16
N ASP A 48 5.37 7.41 63.84
CA ASP A 48 5.39 7.32 65.30
C ASP A 48 6.72 7.75 65.94
N LYS A 49 6.60 8.21 67.19
CA LYS A 49 7.71 8.71 68.02
C LYS A 49 8.88 7.72 68.16
N THR A 50 8.65 6.42 67.97
CA THR A 50 9.62 5.32 68.00
C THR A 50 10.59 5.33 66.81
N VAL A 51 10.17 5.77 65.63
CA VAL A 51 11.03 5.86 64.43
C VAL A 51 12.11 6.91 64.66
N LEU A 52 11.72 8.15 64.99
CA LEU A 52 12.65 9.23 65.30
C LEU A 52 13.63 8.86 66.44
N ASP A 53 13.14 8.16 67.47
CA ASP A 53 13.98 7.71 68.58
C ASP A 53 15.01 6.65 68.16
N ASN A 54 14.71 5.88 67.11
CA ASN A 54 15.64 4.92 66.51
C ASN A 54 16.60 5.60 65.53
N THR A 55 16.15 6.57 64.71
CA THR A 55 17.03 7.39 63.85
C THR A 55 18.09 8.11 64.68
N VAL A 56 17.69 8.70 65.82
CA VAL A 56 18.60 9.35 66.79
C VAL A 56 19.60 8.35 67.38
N LYS A 57 19.14 7.17 67.86
CA LYS A 57 20.05 6.12 68.36
C LYS A 57 21.00 5.59 67.27
N GLY A 58 20.52 5.50 66.03
CA GLY A 58 21.30 5.16 64.85
C GLY A 58 22.42 6.16 64.61
N PHE A 59 22.09 7.45 64.50
CA PHE A 59 23.07 8.53 64.35
C PHE A 59 24.12 8.56 65.46
N LEU A 60 23.69 8.41 66.73
CA LEU A 60 24.59 8.40 67.88
C LEU A 60 25.58 7.23 67.86
N ARG A 61 25.18 6.07 67.30
CA ARG A 61 26.04 4.87 67.16
C ARG A 61 26.89 4.85 65.89
N TRP A 62 26.35 5.32 64.77
CA TRP A 62 27.02 5.34 63.46
C TRP A 62 28.32 6.14 63.51
N THR A 63 29.35 5.71 62.79
CA THR A 63 30.62 6.45 62.63
C THR A 63 30.88 6.73 61.16
N PRO A 64 31.19 7.99 60.78
CA PRO A 64 31.42 8.34 59.39
C PRO A 64 32.71 7.71 58.85
N PRO A 65 32.75 7.33 57.56
CA PRO A 65 33.97 6.88 56.91
C PRO A 65 35.14 7.87 57.05
N ARG A 66 36.36 7.34 57.07
CA ARG A 66 37.63 8.11 57.18
C ARG A 66 37.79 8.93 58.48
N GLN A 67 37.16 8.50 59.58
CA GLN A 67 37.36 9.03 60.95
C GLN A 67 37.09 10.55 61.13
N ARG A 68 36.38 11.21 60.21
CA ARG A 68 35.98 12.61 60.42
C ARG A 68 35.02 12.75 61.61
N LYS A 69 34.95 13.93 62.23
CA LYS A 69 33.91 14.20 63.24
C LYS A 69 32.53 14.23 62.56
N LYS A 70 31.50 13.79 63.30
CA LYS A 70 30.09 13.98 62.92
C LYS A 70 29.74 15.46 62.94
N ASN A 71 28.81 15.88 62.10
CA ASN A 71 28.22 17.22 62.10
C ASN A 71 26.68 17.12 62.06
N ILE A 72 25.98 18.26 62.10
CA ILE A 72 24.50 18.28 62.11
C ILE A 72 23.89 17.96 60.73
N GLY A 73 24.59 18.23 59.63
CA GLY A 73 24.17 17.87 58.28
C GLY A 73 24.15 16.36 58.06
N ASP A 74 25.07 15.62 58.69
CA ASP A 74 25.05 14.15 58.71
C ASP A 74 23.75 13.60 59.35
N PHE A 75 23.21 14.29 60.36
CA PHE A 75 21.96 13.92 61.02
C PHE A 75 20.72 14.32 60.20
N ILE A 76 20.74 15.50 59.57
CA ILE A 76 19.68 15.94 58.65
C ILE A 76 19.56 14.96 57.48
N ALA A 77 20.68 14.58 56.85
CA ALA A 77 20.70 13.62 55.75
C ALA A 77 20.14 12.25 56.17
N GLN A 78 20.38 11.81 57.41
CA GLN A 78 19.80 10.57 57.93
C GLN A 78 18.29 10.69 58.18
N ILE A 79 17.77 11.83 58.63
CA ILE A 79 16.31 12.05 58.74
C ILE A 79 15.67 12.12 57.34
N ASP A 80 16.26 12.86 56.41
CA ASP A 80 15.72 13.02 55.05
C ASP A 80 15.71 11.68 54.30
N GLN A 81 16.67 10.79 54.57
CA GLN A 81 16.65 9.42 54.06
C GLN A 81 15.46 8.61 54.62
N GLU A 82 15.18 8.67 55.93
CA GLU A 82 14.01 7.99 56.50
C GLU A 82 12.71 8.57 55.93
N ILE A 83 12.58 9.90 55.83
CA ILE A 83 11.41 10.56 55.22
C ILE A 83 11.20 10.08 53.77
N SER A 84 12.27 9.95 52.98
CA SER A 84 12.18 9.48 51.59
C SER A 84 11.82 7.99 51.47
N LEU A 85 12.00 7.18 52.52
CA LEU A 85 11.53 5.79 52.57
C LEU A 85 10.05 5.67 52.97
N LEU A 86 9.42 6.76 53.42
CA LEU A 86 8.08 6.79 53.98
C LEU A 86 7.05 7.48 53.07
N LEU A 87 7.51 8.24 52.07
CA LEU A 87 6.67 8.91 51.08
C LEU A 87 6.61 8.07 49.79
N PRO A 88 5.43 7.58 49.35
CA PRO A 88 5.28 6.92 48.06
C PRO A 88 5.29 7.95 46.93
N ASP A 89 6.26 7.83 46.00
CA ASP A 89 6.39 8.75 44.87
C ASP A 89 5.20 8.64 43.88
N ASN A 90 4.19 9.50 44.08
CA ASN A 90 3.45 10.32 43.08
C ASN A 90 1.97 10.50 43.46
N ILE A 91 1.65 11.49 44.31
CA ILE A 91 0.30 12.05 44.47
C ILE A 91 0.39 13.59 44.57
N PHE A 92 -0.20 14.26 43.58
CA PHE A 92 -0.47 15.71 43.42
C PHE A 92 0.64 16.75 43.65
N GLU A 93 0.98 17.45 42.56
CA GLU A 93 1.02 18.91 42.54
C GLU A 93 0.06 19.41 41.44
N ASP A 94 -1.19 19.69 41.83
CA ASP A 94 -1.99 20.79 41.26
C ASP A 94 -2.03 21.84 42.37
N ASP A 95 -1.51 23.05 42.14
CA ASP A 95 -1.91 24.22 42.96
C ASP A 95 -1.56 25.54 42.26
N ASP A 96 -2.60 26.23 41.77
CA ASP A 96 -2.51 27.56 41.16
C ASP A 96 -2.99 28.59 42.19
N PHE A 97 -2.17 28.87 43.22
CA PHE A 97 -2.54 29.81 44.28
C PHE A 97 -1.39 30.76 44.72
N VAL A 98 -1.58 32.05 44.40
CA VAL A 98 -0.86 33.26 44.85
C VAL A 98 0.50 33.57 44.19
N ASN A 99 0.46 34.60 43.33
CA ASN A 99 1.61 35.34 42.78
C ASN A 99 2.49 36.02 43.86
N ALA A 100 3.79 36.18 43.62
CA ALA A 100 4.39 37.45 43.13
C ALA A 100 5.90 37.66 43.47
N VAL A 101 6.52 38.61 42.75
CA VAL A 101 7.78 39.35 43.04
C VAL A 101 9.13 38.66 42.69
N GLU A 102 9.75 39.20 41.63
CA GLU A 102 11.19 39.42 41.32
C GLU A 102 12.26 38.31 41.54
N GLU A 103 13.45 38.30 40.91
CA GLU A 103 14.00 38.62 39.57
C GLU A 103 15.55 38.37 39.66
N ASN A 104 16.25 38.22 38.53
CA ASN A 104 17.71 38.39 38.34
C ASN A 104 18.77 37.40 38.92
N GLY A 105 19.34 36.58 38.01
CA GLY A 105 20.81 36.37 37.87
C GLY A 105 21.53 35.34 38.77
N THR A 106 22.76 34.87 38.46
CA THR A 106 23.56 34.98 37.21
C THR A 106 24.65 33.88 37.13
N THR A 107 24.87 33.30 35.93
CA THR A 107 26.11 32.65 35.36
C THR A 107 27.28 32.11 36.24
N GLY A 108 27.88 30.95 35.91
CA GLY A 108 29.12 30.50 36.60
C GLY A 108 30.14 29.45 36.04
N ASN A 109 29.92 28.71 34.95
CA ASN A 109 30.94 27.96 34.15
C ASN A 109 32.18 27.20 34.79
N LYS A 110 32.22 25.86 34.61
CA LYS A 110 33.35 25.06 33.99
C LYS A 110 34.69 24.86 34.78
N ARG A 111 35.60 23.88 34.50
CA ARG A 111 35.75 22.78 33.49
C ARG A 111 36.88 21.76 33.87
N VAL A 112 36.85 20.53 33.31
CA VAL A 112 38.03 19.67 32.89
C VAL A 112 38.98 19.12 33.98
N ALA A 113 39.75 18.01 33.87
CA ALA A 113 39.71 16.65 33.26
C ALA A 113 41.02 15.89 33.75
N SER A 114 41.53 14.70 33.36
CA SER A 114 41.18 13.51 32.52
C SER A 114 42.21 12.37 32.82
N GLU A 115 42.15 11.21 32.10
CA GLU A 115 43.22 10.18 31.92
C GLU A 115 43.55 9.21 33.11
N ALA A 116 44.12 7.98 32.94
CA ALA A 116 44.07 6.95 31.87
C ALA A 116 44.78 5.62 32.31
N LEU A 117 44.44 4.45 31.71
CA LEU A 117 45.28 3.22 31.53
C LEU A 117 45.70 2.38 32.79
N ASP A 118 46.03 1.06 32.80
CA ASP A 118 45.93 -0.10 31.86
C ASP A 118 46.02 -1.49 32.59
N THR A 119 45.94 -2.62 31.83
CA THR A 119 46.49 -4.00 32.05
C THR A 119 45.90 -5.05 33.03
N LYS A 120 45.12 -6.01 32.46
CA LYS A 120 45.35 -7.49 32.32
C LYS A 120 45.61 -8.52 33.47
N ASP A 121 44.89 -9.66 33.36
CA ASP A 121 45.27 -11.10 33.46
C ASP A 121 45.89 -11.68 34.78
N THR A 122 45.68 -12.92 35.27
CA THR A 122 44.99 -14.15 34.76
C THR A 122 44.55 -15.16 35.89
N THR A 123 43.56 -16.01 35.58
CA THR A 123 43.22 -17.43 36.00
C THR A 123 44.11 -18.23 36.99
N GLU A 124 43.68 -19.28 37.75
CA GLU A 124 42.37 -19.98 38.01
C GLU A 124 42.47 -20.75 39.39
N ILE A 125 41.86 -21.90 39.81
CA ILE A 125 41.15 -23.05 39.18
C ILE A 125 40.30 -23.88 40.22
N GLU A 126 39.18 -24.50 39.78
CA GLU A 126 38.45 -25.72 40.29
C GLU A 126 38.08 -25.94 41.81
N THR A 127 37.12 -26.80 42.24
CA THR A 127 36.23 -27.80 41.58
C THR A 127 34.86 -28.01 42.32
N SER A 128 33.89 -28.68 41.65
CA SER A 128 32.86 -29.60 42.21
C SER A 128 31.43 -29.15 42.64
N MET A 129 30.49 -29.28 41.68
CA MET A 129 29.18 -29.97 41.74
C MET A 129 27.95 -29.53 42.59
N LYS A 130 26.84 -29.39 41.82
CA LYS A 130 25.44 -29.86 42.00
C LYS A 130 24.31 -28.92 42.50
N LYS A 131 23.36 -28.71 41.58
CA LYS A 131 21.91 -28.43 41.72
C LYS A 131 21.46 -27.17 42.46
N HIS A 132 20.90 -26.22 41.70
CA HIS A 132 19.88 -25.29 42.19
C HIS A 132 18.68 -25.21 41.24
N LYS A 133 17.51 -24.94 41.83
CA LYS A 133 16.25 -24.59 41.16
C LYS A 133 15.68 -23.38 41.91
N ALA A 134 15.87 -22.16 41.40
CA ALA A 134 15.28 -20.95 41.96
C ALA A 134 15.35 -19.78 40.96
N ASN A 135 14.40 -18.86 41.10
CA ASN A 135 14.28 -17.63 40.33
C ASN A 135 15.52 -16.74 40.48
N MET A 136 15.86 -15.97 39.43
CA MET A 136 16.69 -14.78 39.58
C MET A 136 16.02 -13.61 38.86
N ILE A 137 15.46 -12.68 39.65
CA ILE A 137 15.08 -11.36 39.17
C ILE A 137 16.38 -10.58 39.01
N ILE A 138 16.74 -10.23 37.78
CA ILE A 138 17.95 -9.45 37.49
C ILE A 138 17.56 -7.98 37.44
N THR A 139 17.73 -7.30 38.58
CA THR A 139 17.64 -5.83 38.67
C THR A 139 18.95 -5.23 38.15
N THR A 140 18.95 -4.75 36.91
CA THR A 140 20.05 -3.93 36.37
C THR A 140 19.59 -2.50 36.17
N THR A 141 19.71 -1.69 37.22
CA THR A 141 19.72 -0.22 37.11
C THR A 141 20.98 0.20 36.37
N LEU A 142 20.82 0.63 35.12
CA LEU A 142 21.84 1.41 34.42
C LEU A 142 21.50 2.88 34.63
N ASP A 143 22.46 3.66 35.14
CA ASP A 143 22.27 5.08 35.42
C ASP A 143 22.11 5.88 34.11
N THR A 144 20.87 6.01 33.65
CA THR A 144 20.49 6.96 32.60
C THR A 144 20.28 8.35 33.20
N PRO A 145 20.89 9.41 32.66
CA PRO A 145 20.55 10.77 33.07
C PRO A 145 19.07 11.06 32.73
N PRO A 146 18.34 11.79 33.59
CA PRO A 146 16.95 12.11 33.30
C PRO A 146 16.86 12.97 32.03
N PRO A 147 15.87 12.71 31.14
CA PRO A 147 15.68 13.55 29.97
C PRO A 147 15.34 14.98 30.42
N SER A 148 16.10 15.95 29.96
CA SER A 148 15.82 17.37 30.24
C SER A 148 14.42 17.74 29.73
N PRO A 149 13.67 18.61 30.43
CA PRO A 149 12.38 19.09 29.94
C PRO A 149 12.60 19.84 28.62
N LEU A 150 12.18 19.21 27.52
CA LEU A 150 12.31 19.77 26.17
C LEU A 150 11.33 20.92 26.03
N THR A 151 11.86 22.15 26.01
CA THR A 151 11.08 23.34 25.66
C THR A 151 10.50 23.19 24.27
N CYS A 152 9.17 23.20 24.16
CA CYS A 152 8.51 23.33 22.87
C CYS A 152 9.00 24.61 22.19
N PHE A 153 9.32 24.54 20.89
CA PHE A 153 9.88 25.66 20.14
C PHE A 153 8.99 26.91 20.28
N SER A 154 9.59 28.04 20.65
CA SER A 154 8.88 29.32 20.70
C SER A 154 8.44 29.70 19.28
N ALA A 155 7.12 29.77 19.05
CA ALA A 155 6.51 29.95 17.75
C ALA A 155 6.63 31.38 17.18
N ASP A 156 7.86 31.90 17.11
CA ASP A 156 8.17 33.21 16.55
C ASP A 156 8.27 33.13 15.01
N THR A 157 7.10 33.19 14.38
CA THR A 157 6.95 33.18 12.91
C THR A 157 7.53 34.41 12.20
N SER A 158 8.15 35.36 12.92
CA SER A 158 8.84 36.51 12.31
C SER A 158 10.09 36.09 11.51
N GLN A 159 10.76 34.99 11.88
CA GLN A 159 12.00 34.55 11.25
C GLN A 159 11.75 33.69 10.00
N LEU A 160 11.16 34.30 8.96
CA LEU A 160 10.79 33.63 7.70
C LEU A 160 11.96 32.92 7.01
N ASP A 161 13.20 33.40 7.19
CA ASP A 161 14.42 32.77 6.66
C ASP A 161 14.74 31.41 7.30
N GLU A 162 14.16 31.05 8.45
CA GLU A 162 14.30 29.72 9.06
C GLU A 162 13.38 28.64 8.48
N TYR A 163 12.45 29.00 7.57
CA TYR A 163 11.46 28.07 7.00
C TYR A 163 11.64 27.80 5.50
N ASN A 164 11.12 26.66 5.04
CA ASN A 164 10.87 26.36 3.63
C ASN A 164 9.39 26.56 3.34
N ILE A 165 9.02 27.72 2.81
CA ILE A 165 7.61 28.09 2.60
C ILE A 165 7.08 27.38 1.33
N ILE A 166 6.04 26.55 1.50
CA ILE A 166 5.33 25.88 0.40
C ILE A 166 4.19 26.77 -0.12
N CYS A 167 3.32 27.20 0.80
CA CYS A 167 2.27 28.21 0.62
C CYS A 167 1.75 28.59 2.01
N SER A 168 1.85 29.85 2.41
CA SER A 168 1.34 30.34 3.71
C SER A 168 1.20 31.87 3.67
N PRO A 169 0.27 32.47 4.44
CA PRO A 169 0.30 33.91 4.71
C PRO A 169 1.60 34.32 5.43
N THR A 170 2.02 35.57 5.21
CA THR A 170 3.23 36.19 5.82
C THR A 170 2.99 36.75 7.23
N LYS A 171 1.74 36.79 7.69
CA LYS A 171 1.35 37.13 9.07
C LYS A 171 0.36 36.08 9.55
N PRO A 172 0.38 35.70 10.84
CA PRO A 172 -0.58 34.74 11.35
C PRO A 172 -2.01 35.29 11.26
N THR A 173 -2.96 34.47 10.83
CA THR A 173 -4.36 34.87 10.64
C THR A 173 -5.35 33.93 11.31
N LYS A 174 -6.29 34.51 12.06
CA LYS A 174 -7.39 33.80 12.74
C LYS A 174 -8.40 33.19 11.78
N LEU A 175 -8.38 33.56 10.49
CA LEU A 175 -9.29 33.05 9.45
C LEU A 175 -9.22 31.53 9.23
N PHE A 176 -8.17 30.86 9.70
CA PHE A 176 -8.02 29.40 9.54
C PHE A 176 -8.65 28.63 10.71
N SER A 177 -9.04 29.30 11.79
CA SER A 177 -9.65 28.65 12.96
C SER A 177 -11.02 28.04 12.59
N GLY A 178 -11.25 26.80 13.01
CA GLY A 178 -12.47 26.03 12.69
C GLY A 178 -12.57 25.53 11.24
N VAL A 179 -11.58 25.81 10.37
CA VAL A 179 -11.58 25.34 8.99
C VAL A 179 -10.92 23.96 8.91
N SER A 180 -11.57 22.99 8.26
CA SER A 180 -11.00 21.65 8.06
C SER A 180 -9.72 21.70 7.23
N TRP A 181 -8.69 20.98 7.68
CA TRP A 181 -7.37 20.94 7.04
C TRP A 181 -7.41 20.60 5.54
N VAL A 182 -8.33 19.74 5.10
CA VAL A 182 -8.50 19.41 3.68
C VAL A 182 -8.83 20.65 2.84
N VAL A 183 -9.67 21.55 3.35
CA VAL A 183 -10.03 22.80 2.65
C VAL A 183 -8.83 23.73 2.55
N LEU A 184 -8.06 23.89 3.64
CA LEU A 184 -6.83 24.68 3.65
C LEU A 184 -5.77 24.08 2.69
N TYR A 185 -5.64 22.76 2.65
CA TYR A 185 -4.74 22.04 1.76
C TYR A 185 -5.12 22.18 0.28
N GLU A 186 -6.42 22.11 -0.06
CA GLU A 186 -6.92 22.37 -1.42
C GLU A 186 -6.61 23.79 -1.88
N ILE A 187 -6.86 24.79 -1.03
CA ILE A 187 -6.56 26.20 -1.32
C ILE A 187 -5.05 26.40 -1.49
N GLY A 188 -4.23 25.77 -0.63
CA GLY A 188 -2.77 25.76 -0.76
C GLY A 188 -2.27 25.13 -2.06
N ARG A 189 -2.88 24.01 -2.52
CA ARG A 189 -2.57 23.41 -3.83
C ARG A 189 -2.98 24.31 -4.98
N PHE A 190 -4.18 24.90 -4.93
CA PHE A 190 -4.67 25.85 -5.92
C PHE A 190 -3.71 27.03 -6.11
N MET A 191 -3.33 27.69 -5.01
CA MET A 191 -2.42 28.84 -5.05
C MET A 191 -1.04 28.44 -5.59
N GLN A 192 -0.51 27.27 -5.22
CA GLN A 192 0.77 26.78 -5.72
C GLN A 192 0.74 26.39 -7.21
N GLN A 193 -0.30 25.69 -7.68
CA GLN A 193 -0.39 25.16 -9.04
C GLN A 193 -0.77 26.26 -10.06
N CYS A 194 -1.67 27.18 -9.69
CA CYS A 194 -2.03 28.34 -10.51
C CYS A 194 -1.01 29.50 -10.42
N LYS A 195 0.10 29.32 -9.69
CA LYS A 195 1.14 30.35 -9.42
C LYS A 195 0.52 31.67 -8.95
N ILE A 196 -0.22 31.63 -7.85
CA ILE A 196 -0.87 32.79 -7.22
C ILE A 196 -0.03 33.19 -6.00
N SER A 197 0.52 34.40 -5.99
CA SER A 197 1.17 34.97 -4.80
C SER A 197 0.12 35.27 -3.74
N TRP A 198 0.45 35.13 -2.44
CA TRP A 198 -0.54 35.32 -1.37
C TRP A 198 -1.21 36.71 -1.41
N ASN A 199 -0.45 37.74 -1.81
CA ASN A 199 -0.93 39.11 -1.92
C ASN A 199 -1.87 39.37 -3.12
N GLU A 200 -2.02 38.42 -4.05
CA GLU A 200 -2.90 38.56 -5.24
C GLU A 200 -4.36 38.15 -4.97
N VAL A 201 -4.67 37.51 -3.85
CA VAL A 201 -6.02 37.04 -3.54
C VAL A 201 -6.74 38.07 -2.67
N PRO A 202 -7.81 38.74 -3.15
CA PRO A 202 -8.60 39.65 -2.32
C PRO A 202 -9.25 38.91 -1.15
N PHE A 203 -9.41 39.62 -0.02
CA PHE A 203 -10.02 39.08 1.19
C PHE A 203 -11.39 38.42 0.92
N ASP A 204 -12.25 39.07 0.13
CA ASP A 204 -13.60 38.57 -0.19
C ASP A 204 -13.55 37.27 -1.00
N ALA A 205 -12.58 37.12 -1.90
CA ALA A 205 -12.38 35.89 -2.67
C ALA A 205 -11.91 34.76 -1.77
N PHE A 206 -10.93 35.03 -0.90
CA PHE A 206 -10.44 34.05 0.07
C PHE A 206 -11.54 33.60 1.06
N HIS A 207 -12.31 34.55 1.59
CA HIS A 207 -13.46 34.29 2.45
C HIS A 207 -14.55 33.49 1.72
N THR A 208 -14.79 33.76 0.43
CA THR A 208 -15.69 32.95 -0.42
C THR A 208 -15.20 31.52 -0.56
N PHE A 209 -13.88 31.29 -0.73
CA PHE A 209 -13.31 29.94 -0.79
C PHE A 209 -13.47 29.18 0.53
N LEU A 210 -13.19 29.82 1.68
CA LEU A 210 -13.40 29.22 2.99
C LEU A 210 -14.86 28.83 3.22
N ASN A 211 -15.80 29.74 2.93
CA ASN A 211 -17.24 29.50 3.10
C ASN A 211 -17.74 28.38 2.17
N THR A 212 -17.32 28.37 0.90
CA THR A 212 -17.66 27.28 -0.04
C THR A 212 -17.08 25.94 0.43
N GLY A 213 -15.86 25.93 0.97
CA GLY A 213 -15.25 24.73 1.56
C GLY A 213 -15.95 24.24 2.83
N ALA A 214 -16.60 25.13 3.57
CA ALA A 214 -17.37 24.78 4.76
C ALA A 214 -18.77 24.21 4.44
N THR A 215 -19.49 24.80 3.48
CA THR A 215 -20.88 24.45 3.14
C THR A 215 -21.00 23.45 2.00
N GLU A 216 -20.36 23.72 0.85
CA GLU A 216 -20.50 22.96 -0.41
C GLU A 216 -19.13 22.55 -0.97
N PRO A 217 -18.29 21.79 -0.22
CA PRO A 217 -16.88 21.55 -0.56
C PRO A 217 -16.63 20.95 -1.95
N LYS A 218 -17.59 20.20 -2.51
CA LYS A 218 -17.52 19.65 -3.87
C LYS A 218 -17.38 20.73 -4.95
N ARG A 219 -17.89 21.94 -4.70
CA ARG A 219 -17.85 23.11 -5.59
C ARG A 219 -16.64 24.03 -5.34
N LEU A 220 -15.85 23.79 -4.30
CA LEU A 220 -14.67 24.60 -3.96
C LEU A 220 -13.73 24.77 -5.16
N PHE A 221 -13.49 23.68 -5.90
CA PHE A 221 -12.70 23.68 -7.13
C PHE A 221 -13.26 24.59 -8.22
N GLU A 222 -14.58 24.51 -8.48
CA GLU A 222 -15.27 25.33 -9.48
C GLU A 222 -15.16 26.82 -9.12
N VAL A 223 -15.40 27.18 -7.86
CA VAL A 223 -15.35 28.57 -7.38
C VAL A 223 -13.94 29.16 -7.45
N MET A 224 -12.92 28.40 -7.04
CA MET A 224 -11.52 28.82 -7.15
C MET A 224 -11.08 28.99 -8.61
N MET A 225 -11.39 28.02 -9.48
CA MET A 225 -11.00 28.07 -10.89
C MET A 225 -11.74 29.15 -11.67
N ARG A 226 -13.03 29.33 -11.39
CA ARG A 226 -13.85 30.42 -11.96
C ARG A 226 -13.30 31.79 -11.55
N TRP A 227 -12.89 31.98 -10.30
CA TRP A 227 -12.21 33.22 -9.88
C TRP A 227 -10.89 33.43 -10.63
N ASN A 228 -10.04 32.39 -10.76
CA ASN A 228 -8.77 32.53 -11.46
C ASN A 228 -8.95 32.86 -12.96
N ILE A 229 -9.92 32.22 -13.63
CA ILE A 229 -10.12 32.38 -15.08
C ILE A 229 -10.92 33.66 -15.39
N GLU A 230 -12.09 33.86 -14.79
CA GLU A 230 -12.95 35.02 -15.10
C GLU A 230 -12.47 36.32 -14.46
N LYS A 231 -11.97 36.28 -13.20
CA LYS A 231 -11.66 37.50 -12.43
C LYS A 231 -10.18 37.88 -12.37
N ARG A 232 -9.25 36.91 -12.37
CA ARG A 232 -7.78 37.18 -12.39
C ARG A 232 -7.21 37.23 -13.81
N LEU A 233 -7.65 36.35 -14.72
CA LEU A 233 -7.15 36.28 -16.10
C LEU A 233 -8.06 36.95 -17.15
N GLY A 234 -9.30 37.34 -16.79
CA GLY A 234 -10.24 38.02 -17.69
C GLY A 234 -10.79 37.15 -18.83
N GLN A 235 -10.61 35.83 -18.77
CA GLN A 235 -11.01 34.89 -19.81
C GLN A 235 -12.43 34.35 -19.55
N LYS A 236 -13.21 34.10 -20.62
CA LYS A 236 -14.52 33.43 -20.48
C LYS A 236 -14.35 31.93 -20.31
N LEU A 237 -14.89 31.39 -19.22
CA LEU A 237 -14.90 29.96 -18.95
C LEU A 237 -15.87 29.22 -19.89
N THR A 238 -15.35 28.56 -20.93
CA THR A 238 -16.11 27.50 -21.61
C THR A 238 -16.18 26.27 -20.70
N SER A 239 -17.30 25.54 -20.74
CA SER A 239 -17.65 24.54 -19.71
C SER A 239 -16.71 23.32 -19.59
N LEU A 240 -15.71 23.19 -20.45
CA LEU A 240 -14.68 22.13 -20.42
C LEU A 240 -13.23 22.66 -20.43
N ALA A 241 -13.00 23.96 -20.24
CA ALA A 241 -11.64 24.52 -20.22
C ALA A 241 -10.80 23.92 -19.06
N CYS A 242 -9.83 23.07 -19.41
CA CYS A 242 -9.04 22.33 -18.42
C CYS A 242 -8.18 23.25 -17.53
N SER A 243 -8.17 22.91 -16.24
CA SER A 243 -7.47 23.64 -15.18
C SER A 243 -5.96 23.35 -15.16
N ARG A 244 -5.17 24.26 -14.58
CA ARG A 244 -3.76 24.00 -14.18
C ARG A 244 -3.65 23.10 -12.92
N MET A 245 -4.77 22.60 -12.40
CA MET A 245 -4.91 21.87 -11.14
C MET A 245 -5.94 20.74 -11.25
N ASP A 246 -5.62 19.56 -10.72
CA ASP A 246 -6.57 18.44 -10.58
C ASP A 246 -7.67 18.74 -9.55
N LYS A 247 -8.93 18.40 -9.87
CA LYS A 247 -10.05 18.41 -8.90
C LYS A 247 -9.80 17.41 -7.78
N CYS A 248 -10.07 17.80 -6.53
CA CYS A 248 -10.13 16.86 -5.40
C CYS A 248 -11.17 15.76 -5.65
N PRO A 249 -10.84 14.46 -5.49
CA PRO A 249 -11.79 13.38 -5.73
C PRO A 249 -13.03 13.46 -4.83
N ASP A 250 -14.23 13.35 -5.41
CA ASP A 250 -15.49 13.50 -4.67
C ASP A 250 -15.71 12.46 -3.56
N ASN A 251 -14.96 11.35 -3.55
CA ASN A 251 -14.95 10.41 -2.42
C ASN A 251 -14.26 10.98 -1.17
N VAL A 252 -13.23 11.82 -1.32
CA VAL A 252 -12.59 12.55 -0.20
C VAL A 252 -13.61 13.48 0.47
N TRP A 253 -14.32 14.29 -0.31
CA TRP A 253 -15.37 15.17 0.22
C TRP A 253 -16.50 14.41 0.92
N SER A 254 -16.92 13.29 0.34
CA SER A 254 -18.01 12.47 0.90
C SER A 254 -17.59 11.75 2.20
N TYR A 255 -16.31 11.37 2.34
CA TYR A 255 -15.74 10.85 3.60
C TYR A 255 -15.82 11.91 4.72
N ILE A 256 -15.34 13.13 4.46
CA ILE A 256 -15.30 14.23 5.46
C ILE A 256 -16.72 14.63 5.90
N GLN A 257 -17.69 14.59 4.99
CA GLN A 257 -19.10 14.85 5.32
C GLN A 257 -19.68 13.76 6.24
N ALA A 258 -19.35 12.48 6.03
CA ALA A 258 -19.78 11.37 6.89
C ALA A 258 -19.08 11.37 8.27
N GLU A 259 -17.81 11.77 8.31
CA GLU A 259 -17.01 11.92 9.54
C GLU A 259 -17.61 12.99 10.46
N LYS A 260 -17.89 14.20 9.92
CA LYS A 260 -18.59 15.26 10.66
C LYS A 260 -19.94 14.82 11.23
N ALA A 261 -20.77 14.16 10.42
CA ALA A 261 -22.10 13.67 10.86
C ALA A 261 -22.02 12.62 11.98
N SER A 262 -20.95 11.81 12.00
CA SER A 262 -20.72 10.80 13.04
C SER A 262 -20.34 11.41 14.39
N ILE A 263 -19.53 12.48 14.40
CA ILE A 263 -19.14 13.21 15.62
C ILE A 263 -20.38 13.85 16.27
N THR A 264 -21.25 14.49 15.47
CA THR A 264 -22.51 15.09 15.96
C THR A 264 -23.45 14.07 16.61
N THR A 265 -23.46 12.81 16.16
CA THR A 265 -24.33 11.77 16.74
C THR A 265 -23.78 11.13 18.02
N GLN A 266 -22.47 11.20 18.29
CA GLN A 266 -21.91 10.73 19.56
C GLN A 266 -22.23 11.71 20.70
N SER A 267 -22.02 13.01 20.49
CA SER A 267 -22.28 14.09 21.46
C SER A 267 -23.72 14.13 22.02
N ILE A 268 -24.69 13.52 21.33
CA ILE A 268 -26.10 13.45 21.75
C ILE A 268 -26.39 12.24 22.66
N LYS A 269 -25.60 11.16 22.56
CA LYS A 269 -25.82 9.93 23.36
C LYS A 269 -25.36 10.06 24.81
N ASP A 270 -24.37 10.89 25.09
CA ASP A 270 -23.79 11.04 26.42
C ASP A 270 -24.60 11.96 27.35
N ILE A 271 -25.77 12.45 26.90
CA ILE A 271 -26.60 13.46 27.60
C ILE A 271 -28.00 12.92 28.01
N THR A 272 -28.36 11.67 27.65
CA THR A 272 -29.67 11.09 28.03
C THR A 272 -29.54 9.83 28.90
N PRO A 273 -30.13 9.81 30.12
CA PRO A 273 -30.17 8.59 30.93
C PRO A 273 -31.13 7.56 30.31
N LEU A 274 -30.80 6.27 30.41
CA LEU A 274 -31.66 5.21 29.90
C LEU A 274 -33.01 5.19 30.64
N PRO A 275 -34.16 5.13 29.94
CA PRO A 275 -35.44 4.86 30.57
C PRO A 275 -35.51 3.40 31.04
N SER A 276 -36.07 3.19 32.24
CA SER A 276 -36.21 1.88 32.88
C SER A 276 -37.15 0.94 32.10
N PRO A 277 -36.94 -0.40 32.16
CA PRO A 277 -37.85 -1.36 31.55
C PRO A 277 -39.19 -1.42 32.29
N ILE A 278 -40.30 -1.33 31.54
CA ILE A 278 -41.67 -1.51 32.04
C ILE A 278 -42.27 -2.78 31.40
N SER A 279 -43.12 -3.48 32.15
CA SER A 279 -43.62 -4.82 31.86
C SER A 279 -44.72 -4.88 30.79
N ALA A 280 -44.90 -6.08 30.22
CA ALA A 280 -45.89 -6.35 29.18
C ALA A 280 -47.30 -6.69 29.73
N THR A 281 -48.35 -6.28 29.01
CA THR A 281 -49.75 -6.74 29.22
C THR A 281 -50.55 -6.86 27.91
N SER A 282 -51.15 -8.03 27.71
CA SER A 282 -52.36 -8.38 26.92
C SER A 282 -52.87 -7.50 25.73
N SER A 283 -52.73 -8.04 24.51
CA SER A 283 -53.78 -8.44 23.52
C SER A 283 -55.27 -8.00 23.64
N PRO A 284 -56.10 -8.08 22.57
CA PRO A 284 -55.81 -8.06 21.11
C PRO A 284 -56.84 -7.31 20.20
N THR A 285 -56.49 -7.02 18.93
CA THR A 285 -57.44 -6.92 17.79
C THR A 285 -56.72 -7.14 16.44
N CYS A 286 -57.42 -7.63 15.41
CA CYS A 286 -56.83 -8.01 14.11
C CYS A 286 -57.11 -7.04 12.96
N THR A 287 -56.12 -6.85 12.09
CA THR A 287 -56.29 -6.70 10.62
C THR A 287 -55.02 -7.17 9.87
N LEU A 288 -55.14 -7.43 8.57
CA LEU A 288 -54.17 -8.15 7.72
C LEU A 288 -53.04 -7.25 7.13
N PRO A 289 -51.95 -7.83 6.57
CA PRO A 289 -50.64 -7.19 6.63
C PRO A 289 -50.30 -6.25 5.47
N GLY A 290 -49.66 -5.13 5.81
CA GLY A 290 -48.73 -4.42 4.92
C GLY A 290 -47.29 -4.83 5.21
N ILE A 291 -46.44 -4.92 4.20
CA ILE A 291 -45.01 -5.24 4.37
C ILE A 291 -44.30 -3.98 4.89
N SER A 292 -44.11 -3.88 6.19
CA SER A 292 -43.19 -2.91 6.80
C SER A 292 -41.75 -3.38 6.63
N ILE A 293 -40.93 -2.59 5.93
CA ILE A 293 -39.47 -2.78 5.94
C ILE A 293 -38.98 -2.45 7.36
N ASN A 294 -38.28 -3.37 8.01
CA ASN A 294 -37.85 -3.21 9.40
C ASN A 294 -36.80 -2.09 9.52
N ASN A 295 -36.97 -1.19 10.49
CA ASN A 295 -35.99 -0.13 10.76
C ASN A 295 -34.64 -0.67 11.27
N ASP A 296 -34.59 -1.92 11.74
CA ASP A 296 -33.37 -2.62 12.14
C ASP A 296 -32.36 -2.76 10.98
N ASP A 297 -32.82 -2.87 9.73
CA ASP A 297 -31.95 -2.89 8.56
C ASP A 297 -31.21 -1.56 8.37
N GLN A 298 -31.86 -0.42 8.67
CA GLN A 298 -31.21 0.88 8.62
C GLN A 298 -30.18 1.04 9.74
N HIS A 299 -30.49 0.58 10.95
CA HIS A 299 -29.53 0.58 12.05
C HIS A 299 -28.32 -0.32 11.77
N THR A 300 -28.56 -1.49 11.18
CA THR A 300 -27.52 -2.45 10.79
C THR A 300 -26.65 -1.89 9.66
N GLN A 301 -27.23 -1.35 8.59
CA GLN A 301 -26.46 -0.70 7.52
C GLN A 301 -25.68 0.52 8.00
N ASN A 302 -26.21 1.32 8.92
CA ASN A 302 -25.48 2.47 9.47
C ASN A 302 -24.35 2.02 10.41
N SER A 303 -24.53 0.95 11.18
CA SER A 303 -23.45 0.32 11.97
C SER A 303 -22.33 -0.19 11.06
N ILE A 304 -22.67 -0.86 9.95
CA ILE A 304 -21.71 -1.33 8.94
C ILE A 304 -20.98 -0.13 8.32
N LYS A 305 -21.69 0.90 7.84
CA LYS A 305 -21.08 2.12 7.27
C LYS A 305 -20.15 2.84 8.28
N GLN A 306 -20.45 2.83 9.58
CA GLN A 306 -19.57 3.37 10.63
C GLN A 306 -18.37 2.47 10.98
N LYS A 307 -18.48 1.14 10.87
CA LYS A 307 -17.30 0.25 10.95
C LYS A 307 -16.39 0.43 9.73
N LEU A 308 -16.97 0.64 8.56
CA LEU A 308 -16.28 0.75 7.28
C LEU A 308 -15.43 2.03 7.12
N SER A 309 -15.90 3.17 7.62
CA SER A 309 -15.14 4.43 7.53
C SER A 309 -13.85 4.41 8.36
N ARG A 310 -13.85 3.77 9.54
CA ARG A 310 -12.74 3.73 10.51
C ARG A 310 -11.41 3.19 9.96
N ASN A 311 -11.45 2.38 8.89
CA ASN A 311 -10.27 1.71 8.34
C ASN A 311 -9.55 2.50 7.23
N ARG A 312 -10.12 3.64 6.82
CA ARG A 312 -9.65 4.46 5.70
C ARG A 312 -9.36 5.88 6.18
N MET A 313 -8.28 6.48 5.68
CA MET A 313 -7.82 7.81 6.10
C MET A 313 -7.30 8.63 4.90
N VAL A 314 -7.36 9.95 5.01
CA VAL A 314 -6.91 10.91 3.99
C VAL A 314 -5.40 11.07 4.06
N ARG A 315 -4.71 10.78 2.94
CA ARG A 315 -3.28 11.05 2.75
C ARG A 315 -3.07 12.35 1.97
N TYR A 316 -2.26 13.22 2.55
CA TYR A 316 -1.73 14.43 1.92
C TYR A 316 -0.34 14.12 1.37
N SER A 317 -0.08 14.45 0.11
CA SER A 317 1.18 14.08 -0.53
C SER A 317 1.69 15.11 -1.52
N ALA A 318 3.00 15.11 -1.74
CA ALA A 318 3.67 15.99 -2.68
C ALA A 318 4.69 15.22 -3.53
N ILE A 319 5.09 15.82 -4.65
CA ILE A 319 6.25 15.39 -5.44
C ILE A 319 7.34 16.46 -5.28
N VAL A 320 8.58 16.03 -5.03
CA VAL A 320 9.75 16.91 -5.11
C VAL A 320 10.48 16.74 -6.45
N TYR A 321 10.79 17.86 -7.08
CA TYR A 321 11.52 17.97 -8.35
C TYR A 321 12.88 18.63 -8.11
N TYR A 322 13.93 18.04 -8.68
CA TYR A 322 15.28 18.60 -8.71
C TYR A 322 15.60 19.00 -10.16
N LYS A 323 15.95 20.27 -10.42
CA LYS A 323 16.32 20.73 -11.78
C LYS A 323 17.78 20.41 -12.10
N THR A 324 18.68 20.75 -11.17
CA THR A 324 20.11 20.39 -11.17
C THR A 324 20.56 20.25 -9.72
N ILE A 325 21.80 19.80 -9.49
CA ILE A 325 22.43 19.76 -8.14
C ILE A 325 22.56 21.17 -7.54
N ASN A 326 22.69 22.21 -8.38
CA ASN A 326 22.94 23.59 -7.94
C ASN A 326 21.64 24.40 -7.71
N HIS A 327 20.46 23.81 -7.89
CA HIS A 327 19.16 24.49 -7.72
C HIS A 327 18.38 23.91 -6.54
N LYS A 328 17.79 24.77 -5.71
CA LYS A 328 16.93 24.36 -4.58
C LYS A 328 15.80 23.43 -5.05
N PRO A 329 15.46 22.34 -4.34
CA PRO A 329 14.38 21.45 -4.72
C PRO A 329 13.02 22.17 -4.74
N ARG A 330 12.16 21.85 -5.71
CA ARG A 330 10.79 22.38 -5.78
C ARG A 330 9.78 21.31 -5.38
N ILE A 331 9.01 21.58 -4.34
CA ILE A 331 7.88 20.75 -3.89
C ILE A 331 6.62 21.15 -4.69
N SER A 332 5.81 20.16 -5.07
CA SER A 332 4.48 20.36 -5.69
C SER A 332 3.44 19.46 -5.02
N LEU A 333 2.37 20.04 -4.47
CA LEU A 333 1.28 19.32 -3.81
C LEU A 333 0.45 18.51 -4.83
N ARG A 334 -0.02 17.32 -4.43
CA ARG A 334 -0.94 16.45 -5.20
C ARG A 334 -2.37 16.57 -4.66
N PRO A 335 -3.41 16.14 -5.40
CA PRO A 335 -4.73 15.93 -4.81
C PRO A 335 -4.66 14.92 -3.65
N PRO A 336 -5.38 15.15 -2.53
CA PRO A 336 -5.43 14.23 -1.41
C PRO A 336 -6.14 12.93 -1.81
N LYS A 337 -5.80 11.83 -1.13
CA LYS A 337 -6.31 10.49 -1.46
C LYS A 337 -6.74 9.75 -0.20
N ILE A 338 -7.94 9.18 -0.22
CA ILE A 338 -8.32 8.11 0.73
C ILE A 338 -7.43 6.89 0.45
N ALA A 339 -6.81 6.37 1.50
CA ALA A 339 -5.98 5.17 1.50
C ALA A 339 -6.16 4.38 2.81
N ALA A 340 -5.51 3.21 2.93
CA ALA A 340 -5.49 2.44 4.17
C ALA A 340 -4.85 3.22 5.34
N SER A 341 -5.48 3.11 6.50
CA SER A 341 -5.02 3.65 7.79
C SER A 341 -3.68 3.02 8.23
N ASN A 342 -2.99 3.65 9.20
CA ASN A 342 -1.82 3.11 9.89
C ASN A 342 -1.81 3.57 11.36
N ARG A 343 -1.02 2.93 12.22
CA ARG A 343 -1.02 3.20 13.68
C ARG A 343 -0.67 4.65 14.02
N LEU A 344 0.31 5.25 13.33
CA LEU A 344 0.70 6.64 13.58
C LEU A 344 -0.42 7.63 13.18
N PHE A 345 -1.16 7.37 12.11
CA PHE A 345 -2.34 8.19 11.77
C PHE A 345 -3.47 8.04 12.80
N ARG A 346 -3.69 6.83 13.33
CA ARG A 346 -4.71 6.58 14.36
C ARG A 346 -4.38 7.31 15.67
N LYS A 347 -3.12 7.29 16.09
CA LYS A 347 -2.66 7.97 17.31
C LYS A 347 -2.63 9.50 17.19
N PHE A 348 -2.05 10.04 16.12
CA PHE A 348 -1.70 11.47 16.03
C PHE A 348 -2.60 12.29 15.08
N GLY A 349 -3.55 11.63 14.40
CA GLY A 349 -4.41 12.22 13.38
C GLY A 349 -3.74 12.26 12.00
N GLN A 350 -4.48 11.84 10.97
CA GLN A 350 -4.02 11.82 9.56
C GLN A 350 -3.51 13.20 9.08
N ASP A 351 -4.13 14.28 9.58
CA ASP A 351 -3.90 15.66 9.16
C ASP A 351 -2.52 16.19 9.57
N ARG A 352 -1.83 15.53 10.51
CA ARG A 352 -0.45 15.88 10.86
C ARG A 352 0.58 15.35 9.85
N PHE A 353 0.23 14.47 8.91
CA PHE A 353 1.22 13.81 8.04
C PHE A 353 1.25 14.36 6.62
N LEU A 354 2.46 14.56 6.07
CA LEU A 354 2.70 14.95 4.68
C LEU A 354 3.74 14.03 4.03
N GLU A 355 3.33 13.30 2.98
CA GLU A 355 4.17 12.33 2.26
C GLU A 355 4.83 12.97 1.03
N ILE A 356 6.15 13.16 1.03
CA ILE A 356 6.90 13.76 -0.08
C ILE A 356 7.68 12.68 -0.83
N THR A 357 7.26 12.37 -2.06
CA THR A 357 7.94 11.41 -2.95
C THR A 357 8.85 12.14 -3.93
N THR A 358 10.02 11.57 -4.25
CA THR A 358 10.85 12.04 -5.38
C THR A 358 10.17 11.75 -6.72
N SER A 359 10.33 12.63 -7.71
CA SER A 359 9.96 12.31 -9.09
C SER A 359 10.75 11.11 -9.64
N ASN A 360 10.11 10.23 -10.42
CA ASN A 360 10.69 9.00 -11.00
C ASN A 360 11.90 9.26 -11.93
N ALA A 361 12.12 10.50 -12.35
CA ALA A 361 13.29 10.92 -13.11
C ALA A 361 14.57 11.09 -12.25
N CYS A 362 14.46 11.11 -10.92
CA CYS A 362 15.52 11.55 -10.02
C CYS A 362 16.07 10.41 -9.16
N SER A 363 17.39 10.37 -8.96
CA SER A 363 18.05 9.38 -8.11
C SER A 363 17.76 9.62 -6.61
N PRO A 364 17.55 8.56 -5.79
CA PRO A 364 17.48 8.68 -4.33
C PRO A 364 18.74 9.29 -3.68
N SER A 365 19.89 9.32 -4.36
CA SER A 365 21.07 10.05 -3.90
C SER A 365 20.83 11.56 -3.75
N MET A 366 19.88 12.14 -4.48
CA MET A 366 19.51 13.56 -4.38
C MET A 366 18.90 13.93 -3.02
N ILE A 367 18.22 12.99 -2.36
CA ILE A 367 17.69 13.18 -0.99
C ILE A 367 18.85 13.39 -0.02
N ARG A 368 19.90 12.57 -0.12
CA ARG A 368 21.11 12.65 0.72
C ARG A 368 21.94 13.90 0.43
N HIS A 369 21.97 14.37 -0.83
CA HIS A 369 22.64 15.65 -1.16
C HIS A 369 21.91 16.84 -0.54
N PHE A 370 20.59 16.91 -0.71
CA PHE A 370 19.75 17.99 -0.16
C PHE A 370 19.30 17.75 1.29
N LYS A 371 20.05 16.98 2.09
CA LYS A 371 19.68 16.64 3.48
C LYS A 371 19.33 17.88 4.33
N ASP A 372 20.10 18.95 4.17
CA ASP A 372 19.98 20.17 4.98
C ASP A 372 18.74 21.00 4.59
N PHE A 373 18.23 20.82 3.37
CA PHE A 373 16.94 21.36 2.94
C PHE A 373 15.77 20.62 3.60
N TYR A 374 15.86 19.30 3.81
CA TYR A 374 14.79 18.53 4.47
C TYR A 374 14.84 18.59 6.00
N MET A 375 15.99 18.91 6.59
CA MET A 375 16.12 19.23 8.02
C MET A 375 15.50 20.59 8.38
N LYS A 376 15.36 21.49 7.40
CA LYS A 376 14.74 22.81 7.58
C LYS A 376 13.20 22.68 7.53
N PRO A 377 12.44 23.17 8.54
CA PRO A 377 11.00 22.96 8.61
C PRO A 377 10.23 23.50 7.40
N LEU A 378 9.20 22.78 6.97
CA LEU A 378 8.32 23.18 5.86
C LEU A 378 7.10 23.92 6.40
N LEU A 379 6.79 25.11 5.86
CA LEU A 379 5.63 25.90 6.26
C LEU A 379 4.52 25.79 5.20
N LEU A 380 3.36 25.28 5.61
CA LEU A 380 2.18 25.13 4.77
C LEU A 380 0.92 25.55 5.56
N MET A 381 0.23 26.60 5.10
CA MET A 381 -1.02 27.10 5.66
C MET A 381 -0.99 27.27 7.19
N GLN A 382 0.05 27.95 7.70
CA GLN A 382 0.30 28.14 9.15
C GLN A 382 0.54 26.86 9.99
N ARG A 383 0.73 25.69 9.37
CA ARG A 383 1.24 24.49 10.06
C ARG A 383 2.71 24.25 9.74
N VAL A 384 3.49 23.86 10.74
CA VAL A 384 4.94 23.63 10.63
C VAL A 384 5.24 22.13 10.59
N PHE A 385 5.64 21.67 9.40
CA PHE A 385 5.96 20.27 9.13
C PHE A 385 7.47 20.02 9.25
N ARG A 386 7.89 19.22 10.23
CA ARG A 386 9.28 18.77 10.43
C ARG A 386 9.48 17.35 9.91
N PHE A 387 10.69 17.01 9.49
CA PHE A 387 11.01 15.67 8.98
C PHE A 387 10.90 14.63 10.11
N LEU A 388 10.14 13.55 9.86
CA LEU A 388 9.99 12.44 10.81
C LEU A 388 10.84 11.24 10.41
N PHE A 389 10.70 10.67 9.20
CA PHE A 389 11.50 9.52 8.74
C PHE A 389 11.38 9.28 7.22
N ILE A 390 12.05 8.24 6.69
CA ILE A 390 11.94 7.79 5.29
C ILE A 390 11.33 6.38 5.24
N LYS A 391 10.41 6.16 4.30
CA LYS A 391 9.83 4.85 3.95
C LYS A 391 9.74 4.74 2.43
N ASP A 392 10.29 3.69 1.82
CA ASP A 392 10.10 3.37 0.39
C ASP A 392 10.35 4.58 -0.54
N ALA A 393 11.49 5.27 -0.34
CA ALA A 393 11.90 6.54 -0.98
C ALA A 393 10.93 7.75 -0.82
N THR A 394 9.89 7.61 0.01
CA THR A 394 9.02 8.69 0.48
C THR A 394 9.58 9.28 1.77
N LEU A 395 9.73 10.60 1.82
CA LEU A 395 10.01 11.31 3.07
C LEU A 395 8.68 11.60 3.77
N VAL A 396 8.55 11.19 5.02
CA VAL A 396 7.38 11.48 5.86
C VAL A 396 7.68 12.67 6.75
N PHE A 397 6.89 13.72 6.59
CA PHE A 397 6.90 14.91 7.43
C PHE A 397 5.71 14.92 8.40
N PHE A 398 5.89 15.53 9.56
CA PHE A 398 4.92 15.58 10.65
C PHE A 398 4.69 17.02 11.13
N ALA A 399 3.43 17.42 11.30
CA ALA A 399 3.03 18.73 11.80
C ALA A 399 3.13 18.80 13.33
N THR A 400 4.23 19.40 13.78
CA THR A 400 4.52 19.59 15.22
C THR A 400 3.77 20.79 15.80
N GLU A 401 3.42 21.78 14.97
CA GLU A 401 2.78 23.04 15.37
C GLU A 401 1.69 23.45 14.34
N GLY A 402 0.64 24.13 14.81
CA GLY A 402 -0.43 24.70 14.00
C GLY A 402 -1.49 25.42 14.85
N ILE A 403 -2.34 26.26 14.23
CA ILE A 403 -3.44 26.95 14.94
C ILE A 403 -4.41 25.96 15.62
N ASP A 404 -4.61 24.81 14.99
CA ASP A 404 -5.57 23.78 15.35
C ASP A 404 -4.90 22.49 15.86
N LEU A 405 -3.64 22.57 16.29
CA LEU A 405 -2.83 21.43 16.71
C LEU A 405 -2.12 21.71 18.04
N GLU A 406 -2.28 20.80 19.01
CA GLU A 406 -1.44 20.77 20.21
C GLU A 406 0.05 20.62 19.81
N PRO A 407 0.98 21.42 20.39
CA PRO A 407 2.40 21.27 20.14
C PRO A 407 2.94 19.91 20.60
N ILE A 408 3.72 19.25 19.75
CA ILE A 408 4.42 17.99 20.07
C ILE A 408 5.73 17.89 19.28
N SER A 409 6.81 17.45 19.93
CA SER A 409 8.13 17.33 19.31
C SER A 409 8.27 16.08 18.44
N ILE A 410 9.24 16.08 17.52
CA ILE A 410 9.55 14.89 16.71
C ILE A 410 10.10 13.78 17.60
N GLN A 411 10.87 14.11 18.64
CA GLN A 411 11.29 13.13 19.64
C GLN A 411 10.09 12.49 20.35
N GLN A 412 9.09 13.25 20.80
CA GLN A 412 7.91 12.67 21.48
C GLN A 412 7.14 11.68 20.59
N VAL A 413 7.05 11.94 19.27
CA VAL A 413 6.45 11.00 18.31
C VAL A 413 7.30 9.73 18.13
N ILE A 414 8.63 9.86 18.16
CA ILE A 414 9.55 8.72 18.10
C ILE A 414 9.51 7.91 19.40
N ASP A 415 9.64 8.55 20.57
CA ASP A 415 9.63 7.89 21.89
C ASP A 415 8.30 7.20 22.19
N TRP A 416 7.16 7.70 21.67
CA TRP A 416 5.88 6.99 21.76
C TRP A 416 5.91 5.66 21.00
N HIS A 417 6.31 5.65 19.72
CA HIS A 417 6.30 4.43 18.90
C HIS A 417 7.46 3.49 19.23
N LEU A 418 8.62 4.04 19.60
CA LEU A 418 9.91 3.34 19.72
C LEU A 418 10.79 3.99 20.81
N PRO A 419 10.48 3.78 22.10
CA PRO A 419 11.19 4.40 23.23
C PRO A 419 12.71 4.29 23.14
N ILE A 420 13.42 5.42 23.20
CA ILE A 420 14.89 5.49 23.10
C ILE A 420 15.56 4.70 24.23
N THR A 421 15.06 4.84 25.46
CA THR A 421 15.63 4.25 26.68
C THR A 421 15.54 2.73 26.68
N GLU A 422 14.38 2.14 26.36
CA GLU A 422 14.22 0.69 26.35
C GLU A 422 14.98 0.00 25.21
N ASN A 423 15.26 0.73 24.12
CA ASN A 423 15.94 0.25 22.92
C ASN A 423 17.40 0.74 22.83
N TRP A 424 17.97 1.28 23.90
CA TRP A 424 19.29 1.94 23.97
C TRP A 424 20.45 1.12 23.37
N GLY A 425 20.45 -0.20 23.60
CA GLY A 425 21.46 -1.14 23.09
C GLY A 425 21.23 -1.62 21.66
N MET A 426 20.16 -1.20 20.99
CA MET A 426 19.90 -1.55 19.58
C MET A 426 20.89 -0.81 18.66
N THR A 427 21.31 -1.44 17.55
CA THR A 427 22.09 -0.73 16.53
C THR A 427 21.22 0.32 15.81
N MET A 428 21.80 1.48 15.51
CA MET A 428 21.05 2.61 14.96
C MET A 428 20.32 2.26 13.66
N SER A 429 20.94 1.48 12.78
CA SER A 429 20.31 1.01 11.52
C SER A 429 19.08 0.13 11.75
N LYS A 430 19.08 -0.72 12.79
CA LYS A 430 17.89 -1.49 13.18
C LYS A 430 16.81 -0.55 13.68
N TYR A 431 17.16 0.38 14.58
CA TYR A 431 16.25 1.36 15.15
C TYR A 431 15.54 2.20 14.07
N VAL A 432 16.26 2.74 13.08
CA VAL A 432 15.64 3.43 11.93
C VAL A 432 14.62 2.55 11.21
N SER A 433 14.98 1.29 10.93
CA SER A 433 14.07 0.36 10.24
C SER A 433 12.76 0.10 11.01
N ARG A 434 12.77 0.21 12.35
CA ARG A 434 11.59 -0.05 13.19
C ARG A 434 10.59 1.10 13.21
N MET A 435 11.02 2.35 12.98
CA MET A 435 10.11 3.49 12.86
C MET A 435 9.06 3.29 11.74
N SER A 436 9.47 2.64 10.64
CA SER A 436 8.59 2.34 9.51
C SER A 436 7.41 1.41 9.85
N LEU A 437 7.50 0.61 10.92
CA LEU A 437 6.50 -0.42 11.23
C LEU A 437 5.16 0.18 11.69
N GLY A 438 5.17 1.30 12.43
CA GLY A 438 3.95 2.03 12.81
C GLY A 438 3.23 2.67 11.61
N TYR A 439 3.93 2.82 10.49
CA TYR A 439 3.43 3.33 9.21
C TYR A 439 3.11 2.19 8.22
N SER A 440 2.91 0.97 8.72
CA SER A 440 2.33 -0.13 7.95
C SER A 440 0.85 0.14 7.69
N SER A 441 0.43 0.11 6.42
CA SER A 441 -0.99 0.08 6.05
C SER A 441 -1.67 -1.09 6.76
N SER A 442 -2.69 -0.83 7.56
CA SER A 442 -3.26 -1.80 8.49
C SER A 442 -4.66 -1.42 8.99
N ILE A 443 -5.50 -2.43 9.20
CA ILE A 443 -6.81 -2.34 9.85
C ILE A 443 -6.63 -2.48 11.37
N PRO A 444 -7.10 -1.53 12.21
CA PRO A 444 -7.25 -1.79 13.63
C PRO A 444 -8.41 -2.79 13.82
N THR A 445 -8.20 -3.88 14.55
CA THR A 445 -9.23 -4.93 14.71
C THR A 445 -9.70 -5.06 16.15
N ILE A 446 -8.99 -5.84 16.97
CA ILE A 446 -9.28 -6.04 18.40
C ILE A 446 -8.19 -5.43 19.26
N GLN A 447 -8.59 -4.89 20.41
CA GLN A 447 -7.68 -4.58 21.51
C GLN A 447 -7.63 -5.80 22.44
N PHE A 448 -6.41 -6.22 22.80
CA PHE A 448 -6.19 -7.20 23.85
C PHE A 448 -5.96 -6.51 25.19
N GLU A 449 -6.37 -7.14 26.29
CA GLU A 449 -5.88 -6.75 27.62
C GLU A 449 -4.49 -7.35 27.87
N PRO A 450 -3.63 -6.78 28.74
CA PRO A 450 -2.24 -7.22 28.85
C PRO A 450 -2.05 -8.65 29.40
N ASP A 451 -3.03 -9.20 30.10
CA ASP A 451 -3.08 -10.61 30.54
C ASP A 451 -3.39 -11.58 29.39
N GLN A 452 -4.00 -11.10 28.31
CA GLN A 452 -4.32 -11.86 27.10
C GLN A 452 -3.14 -11.96 26.12
N ILE A 453 -2.01 -11.29 26.42
CA ILE A 453 -0.80 -11.27 25.59
C ILE A 453 0.31 -12.12 26.24
N GLU A 454 0.49 -13.33 25.73
CA GLU A 454 1.50 -14.26 26.20
C GLU A 454 2.79 -14.13 25.37
N TYR A 455 3.93 -13.86 26.01
CA TYR A 455 5.24 -13.90 25.36
C TYR A 455 5.85 -15.30 25.48
N ILE A 456 6.15 -15.91 24.34
CA ILE A 456 6.67 -17.29 24.24
C ILE A 456 8.03 -17.32 23.54
N ASP A 457 8.87 -18.31 23.88
CA ASP A 457 10.12 -18.55 23.18
C ASP A 457 9.90 -19.15 21.78
N ASP A 458 10.92 -19.04 20.94
CA ASP A 458 10.98 -19.72 19.65
C ASP A 458 11.43 -21.18 19.80
N VAL A 459 10.97 -22.04 18.89
CA VAL A 459 11.47 -23.40 18.77
C VAL A 459 12.81 -23.36 18.03
N TYR A 460 13.85 -23.91 18.64
CA TYR A 460 15.18 -24.00 18.03
C TYR A 460 15.59 -25.45 17.78
N SER A 461 16.39 -25.66 16.74
CA SER A 461 17.08 -26.93 16.51
C SER A 461 17.97 -27.30 17.71
N LYS A 462 18.08 -28.61 17.99
CA LYS A 462 18.91 -29.16 19.07
C LYS A 462 20.40 -29.25 18.71
N THR A 463 20.73 -29.16 17.42
CA THR A 463 22.05 -29.46 16.85
C THR A 463 22.74 -28.21 16.30
N ALA A 464 22.00 -27.32 15.64
CA ALA A 464 22.52 -26.10 15.03
C ALA A 464 22.54 -24.88 15.98
N LYS A 465 23.25 -23.82 15.57
CA LYS A 465 23.32 -22.52 16.26
C LYS A 465 23.24 -21.37 15.25
N GLY A 466 22.58 -20.28 15.62
CA GLY A 466 22.37 -19.09 14.77
C GLY A 466 20.89 -18.88 14.41
N SER A 467 20.59 -17.89 13.57
CA SER A 467 19.21 -17.57 13.16
C SER A 467 18.55 -18.69 12.36
N ALA A 468 19.29 -19.34 11.45
CA ALA A 468 18.76 -20.46 10.64
C ALA A 468 18.41 -21.72 11.44
N ALA A 469 18.80 -21.78 12.73
CA ALA A 469 18.36 -22.81 13.68
C ALA A 469 17.01 -22.48 14.34
N CYS A 470 16.44 -21.30 14.09
CA CYS A 470 15.10 -20.92 14.52
C CYS A 470 14.06 -21.58 13.62
N MET A 471 13.23 -22.45 14.19
CA MET A 471 12.24 -23.24 13.47
C MET A 471 10.88 -22.53 13.37
N THR A 472 10.69 -21.41 14.09
CA THR A 472 9.42 -20.67 14.17
C THR A 472 9.52 -19.17 13.88
N ASP A 473 10.64 -18.70 13.31
CA ASP A 473 10.93 -17.26 13.15
C ASP A 473 9.78 -16.52 12.45
N GLY A 474 9.12 -15.59 13.16
CA GLY A 474 8.04 -14.78 12.62
C GLY A 474 6.61 -15.30 12.83
N CYS A 475 6.40 -16.53 13.35
CA CYS A 475 5.05 -17.10 13.50
C CYS A 475 4.60 -17.29 14.95
N GLY A 476 3.54 -16.58 15.34
CA GLY A 476 2.87 -16.66 16.65
C GLY A 476 1.56 -17.45 16.58
N ILE A 477 0.87 -17.60 17.71
CA ILE A 477 -0.39 -18.36 17.82
C ILE A 477 -1.50 -17.42 18.31
N ILE A 478 -2.73 -17.61 17.87
CA ILE A 478 -3.89 -16.82 18.30
C ILE A 478 -5.11 -17.71 18.58
N SER A 479 -5.90 -17.33 19.59
CA SER A 479 -7.12 -18.06 19.96
C SER A 479 -8.21 -17.99 18.87
N CYS A 480 -9.07 -19.02 18.83
CA CYS A 480 -10.17 -19.08 17.87
C CYS A 480 -11.17 -17.93 18.03
N ALA A 481 -11.41 -17.49 19.28
CA ALA A 481 -12.29 -16.36 19.59
C ALA A 481 -11.73 -15.04 19.05
N ALA A 482 -10.44 -14.77 19.29
CA ALA A 482 -9.77 -13.58 18.77
C ALA A 482 -9.74 -13.56 17.23
N MET A 483 -9.46 -14.69 16.56
CA MET A 483 -9.48 -14.77 15.10
C MET A 483 -10.88 -14.48 14.51
N LYS A 484 -11.95 -15.00 15.12
CA LYS A 484 -13.34 -14.73 14.71
C LYS A 484 -13.67 -13.23 14.78
N GLU A 485 -13.19 -12.55 15.82
CA GLU A 485 -13.43 -11.13 16.04
C GLU A 485 -12.58 -10.23 15.11
N ILE A 486 -11.31 -10.58 14.91
CA ILE A 486 -10.40 -9.92 13.93
C ILE A 486 -11.00 -9.89 12.53
N MET A 487 -11.63 -10.98 12.13
CA MET A 487 -12.22 -11.16 10.80
C MET A 487 -13.66 -10.65 10.69
N GLY A 488 -14.26 -10.18 11.77
CA GLY A 488 -15.66 -9.76 11.80
C GLY A 488 -16.65 -10.88 11.50
N CYS A 489 -16.30 -12.15 11.77
CA CYS A 489 -17.07 -13.37 11.43
C CYS A 489 -18.37 -13.56 12.26
N GLN A 490 -19.11 -12.48 12.50
CA GLN A 490 -20.53 -12.52 12.87
C GLN A 490 -21.43 -12.67 11.61
N THR A 491 -20.87 -12.51 10.41
CA THR A 491 -21.61 -12.50 9.13
C THR A 491 -20.97 -13.33 8.01
N THR A 492 -19.91 -14.10 8.29
CA THR A 492 -19.18 -14.91 7.29
C THR A 492 -18.80 -16.28 7.83
N ASP A 493 -19.07 -17.33 7.05
CA ASP A 493 -18.89 -18.74 7.47
C ASP A 493 -17.44 -19.26 7.43
N GLU A 494 -16.49 -18.47 6.92
CA GLU A 494 -15.11 -18.91 6.67
C GLU A 494 -14.09 -18.20 7.57
N LEU A 495 -13.55 -18.95 8.54
CA LEU A 495 -12.52 -18.52 9.47
C LEU A 495 -11.11 -18.82 8.90
N PRO A 496 -10.27 -17.82 8.58
CA PRO A 496 -8.95 -18.06 7.99
C PRO A 496 -7.97 -18.63 9.02
N CYS A 497 -7.21 -19.64 8.60
CA CYS A 497 -6.30 -20.37 9.48
C CYS A 497 -5.05 -19.55 9.90
N ALA A 498 -4.70 -18.51 9.15
CA ALA A 498 -3.57 -17.62 9.44
C ALA A 498 -3.78 -16.19 8.92
N VAL A 499 -3.25 -15.19 9.65
CA VAL A 499 -3.25 -13.78 9.25
C VAL A 499 -1.89 -13.12 9.51
N GLN A 500 -1.52 -12.16 8.68
CA GLN A 500 -0.35 -11.29 8.89
C GLN A 500 -0.80 -10.00 9.60
N GLY A 501 -0.15 -9.64 10.70
CA GLY A 501 -0.52 -8.46 11.51
C GLY A 501 0.65 -7.78 12.20
N ARG A 502 0.36 -6.78 13.03
CA ARG A 502 1.30 -6.14 13.97
C ARG A 502 0.57 -5.93 15.30
N ILE A 503 1.29 -5.96 16.42
CA ILE A 503 0.78 -5.61 17.75
C ILE A 503 1.98 -5.17 18.59
N GLY A 504 1.92 -4.00 19.24
CA GLY A 504 3.09 -3.40 19.88
C GLY A 504 4.31 -3.37 18.95
N GLY A 505 5.45 -3.87 19.43
CA GLY A 505 6.66 -4.07 18.64
C GLY A 505 6.72 -5.35 17.78
N ALA A 506 5.68 -6.20 17.83
CA ALA A 506 5.64 -7.49 17.15
C ALA A 506 5.25 -7.39 15.66
N LYS A 507 5.94 -8.16 14.82
CA LYS A 507 5.70 -8.30 13.38
C LYS A 507 5.75 -9.78 12.99
N GLY A 508 4.70 -10.28 12.35
CA GLY A 508 4.71 -11.60 11.73
C GLY A 508 3.35 -12.14 11.26
N ILE A 509 3.27 -13.47 11.18
CA ILE A 509 2.03 -14.25 10.99
C ILE A 509 1.51 -14.72 12.36
N TRP A 510 0.20 -14.82 12.53
CA TRP A 510 -0.45 -15.56 13.61
C TRP A 510 -1.35 -16.64 13.03
N ILE A 511 -1.21 -17.86 13.54
CA ILE A 511 -2.01 -19.04 13.17
C ILE A 511 -3.01 -19.38 14.27
N ILE A 512 -4.17 -19.93 13.90
CA ILE A 512 -5.12 -20.47 14.89
C ILE A 512 -4.45 -21.58 15.71
N SER A 513 -4.71 -21.58 17.02
CA SER A 513 -4.25 -22.62 17.96
C SER A 513 -4.69 -24.04 17.51
N PRO A 514 -3.80 -25.05 17.51
CA PRO A 514 -4.05 -26.38 16.94
C PRO A 514 -5.01 -27.25 17.78
N ASP A 515 -5.28 -26.84 19.02
CA ASP A 515 -6.26 -27.45 19.93
C ASP A 515 -7.71 -27.06 19.59
N LEU A 516 -7.90 -26.01 18.76
CA LEU A 516 -9.20 -25.47 18.35
C LEU A 516 -10.14 -25.10 19.50
N ASP A 517 -9.60 -24.72 20.68
CA ASP A 517 -10.48 -24.32 21.77
C ASP A 517 -11.21 -23.01 21.44
N PHE A 518 -12.52 -23.03 21.65
CA PHE A 518 -13.42 -21.88 21.53
C PHE A 518 -13.85 -21.34 22.90
N ASN A 519 -13.53 -22.04 23.99
CA ASN A 519 -13.93 -21.71 25.36
C ASN A 519 -12.85 -20.95 26.13
N SER A 520 -11.56 -21.10 25.75
CA SER A 520 -10.39 -20.41 26.30
C SER A 520 -10.39 -18.87 26.25
N GLY A 521 -11.45 -18.25 25.74
CA GLY A 521 -11.54 -16.80 25.56
C GLY A 521 -10.56 -16.24 24.52
N LYS A 522 -10.24 -14.94 24.64
CA LYS A 522 -9.31 -14.24 23.76
C LYS A 522 -7.89 -14.31 24.32
N TYR A 523 -6.95 -14.82 23.52
CA TYR A 523 -5.51 -14.64 23.76
C TYR A 523 -4.72 -14.56 22.45
N ILE A 524 -3.50 -14.01 22.53
CA ILE A 524 -2.50 -13.97 21.48
C ILE A 524 -1.12 -14.31 22.06
N LYS A 525 -0.39 -15.20 21.39
CA LYS A 525 0.95 -15.63 21.77
C LYS A 525 1.98 -15.05 20.80
N ILE A 526 2.92 -14.27 21.32
CA ILE A 526 3.93 -13.53 20.57
C ILE A 526 5.30 -14.20 20.78
N ARG A 527 5.96 -14.61 19.68
CA ARG A 527 7.32 -15.15 19.77
C ARG A 527 8.38 -14.06 19.88
N LYS A 528 9.49 -14.40 20.53
CA LYS A 528 10.70 -13.56 20.64
C LYS A 528 11.21 -13.08 19.28
N SER A 529 11.17 -13.94 18.26
CA SER A 529 11.48 -13.62 16.86
C SER A 529 10.54 -12.57 16.25
N GLN A 530 9.27 -12.57 16.63
CA GLN A 530 8.29 -11.58 16.16
C GLN A 530 8.48 -10.23 16.81
N ASN A 531 8.88 -10.18 18.09
CA ASN A 531 9.03 -8.93 18.85
C ASN A 531 10.27 -8.14 18.38
N LYS A 532 10.09 -7.21 17.44
CA LYS A 532 11.20 -6.57 16.71
C LYS A 532 11.82 -5.37 17.43
N PHE A 533 11.21 -4.86 18.49
CA PHE A 533 11.64 -3.74 19.38
C PHE A 533 10.72 -3.64 20.62
N LYS A 534 11.15 -2.96 21.70
CA LYS A 534 10.30 -2.75 22.88
C LYS A 534 9.46 -1.46 22.78
N THR A 535 8.25 -1.46 23.34
CA THR A 535 7.23 -0.38 23.27
C THR A 535 6.88 0.26 24.61
N GLY A 536 7.68 0.03 25.67
CA GLY A 536 7.35 0.43 27.04
C GLY A 536 6.86 -0.73 27.91
N LEU A 537 7.27 -0.74 29.18
CA LEU A 537 6.64 -1.55 30.23
C LEU A 537 5.23 -1.03 30.58
N PRO A 538 4.22 -1.90 30.78
CA PRO A 538 2.91 -1.49 31.28
C PRO A 538 3.03 -0.87 32.68
N GLN A 539 2.47 0.32 32.86
CA GLN A 539 2.33 0.93 34.19
C GLN A 539 1.18 0.25 34.97
N SER A 540 1.17 0.40 36.29
CA SER A 540 0.26 -0.25 37.25
C SER A 540 -1.25 0.01 37.04
N ASN A 541 -1.62 0.93 36.16
CA ASN A 541 -2.98 1.30 35.79
C ASN A 541 -3.24 1.18 34.26
N LEU A 542 -2.59 0.22 33.59
CA LEU A 542 -2.72 -0.08 32.16
C LEU A 542 -2.26 1.03 31.19
N ARG A 543 -1.60 2.10 31.66
CA ARG A 543 -1.23 3.34 30.92
C ARG A 543 -0.33 3.21 29.67
N LEU A 544 -0.05 2.00 29.13
CA LEU A 544 0.46 1.92 27.77
C LEU A 544 -0.66 2.28 26.80
N ASP A 545 -0.32 2.92 25.67
CA ASP A 545 -1.33 3.39 24.72
C ASP A 545 -2.15 2.21 24.13
N PRO A 546 -3.49 2.28 24.10
CA PRO A 546 -4.34 1.25 23.50
C PRO A 546 -3.94 0.84 22.07
N HIS A 547 -3.34 1.75 21.30
CA HIS A 547 -2.82 1.45 19.95
C HIS A 547 -1.62 0.48 19.94
N HIS A 548 -0.99 0.21 21.08
CA HIS A 548 0.04 -0.84 21.22
C HIS A 548 -0.56 -2.21 21.53
N TYR A 549 -1.73 -2.26 22.17
CA TYR A 549 -2.47 -3.50 22.45
C TYR A 549 -3.48 -3.88 21.35
N THR A 550 -3.72 -2.97 20.41
CA THR A 550 -4.54 -3.22 19.22
C THR A 550 -3.81 -4.13 18.23
N PHE A 551 -4.48 -5.17 17.76
CA PHE A 551 -4.03 -5.97 16.62
C PHE A 551 -4.30 -5.23 15.31
N ASP A 552 -3.21 -4.82 14.68
CA ASP A 552 -3.17 -4.15 13.38
C ASP A 552 -3.09 -5.23 12.28
N LEU A 553 -4.24 -5.66 11.74
CA LEU A 553 -4.30 -6.62 10.65
C LEU A 553 -3.73 -6.02 9.36
N VAL A 554 -2.79 -6.73 8.72
CA VAL A 554 -2.07 -6.27 7.52
C VAL A 554 -2.56 -7.01 6.27
N LYS A 555 -2.58 -8.35 6.26
CA LYS A 555 -3.07 -9.19 5.16
C LYS A 555 -3.59 -10.54 5.67
N ASN A 556 -4.50 -11.18 4.94
CA ASN A 556 -4.79 -12.61 5.11
C ASN A 556 -3.65 -13.47 4.56
N SER A 557 -3.63 -14.76 4.93
CA SER A 557 -2.88 -15.79 4.21
C SER A 557 -3.23 -15.80 2.72
N ILE A 558 -2.23 -15.99 1.87
CA ILE A 558 -2.35 -15.97 0.41
C ILE A 558 -2.13 -17.39 -0.12
N CYS A 559 -3.01 -17.86 -1.02
CA CYS A 559 -2.78 -19.07 -1.79
C CYS A 559 -3.33 -18.92 -3.22
N VAL A 560 -2.44 -18.63 -4.16
CA VAL A 560 -2.70 -18.50 -5.60
C VAL A 560 -2.53 -19.87 -6.26
N TYR A 561 -3.56 -20.35 -6.95
CA TYR A 561 -3.60 -21.62 -7.66
C TYR A 561 -4.42 -21.49 -8.95
N PRO A 562 -3.95 -21.95 -10.12
CA PRO A 562 -2.56 -22.37 -10.39
C PRO A 562 -1.56 -21.21 -10.23
N SER A 563 -0.26 -21.49 -10.29
CA SER A 563 0.80 -20.48 -10.22
C SER A 563 1.71 -20.45 -11.46
N PHE A 564 2.65 -19.51 -11.48
CA PHE A 564 3.48 -19.18 -12.63
C PHE A 564 4.95 -19.44 -12.35
N LEU A 565 5.62 -20.11 -13.30
CA LEU A 565 7.06 -20.05 -13.42
C LEU A 565 7.52 -18.64 -13.81
N ASN A 566 8.77 -18.32 -13.50
CA ASN A 566 9.44 -17.09 -13.91
C ASN A 566 10.89 -17.38 -14.37
N THR A 567 11.60 -16.38 -14.87
CA THR A 567 12.95 -16.58 -15.43
C THR A 567 13.96 -17.14 -14.42
N GLN A 568 13.91 -16.76 -13.14
CA GLN A 568 14.81 -17.31 -12.11
C GLN A 568 14.48 -18.78 -11.81
N PHE A 569 13.19 -19.11 -11.69
CA PHE A 569 12.74 -20.50 -11.46
C PHE A 569 13.16 -21.41 -12.62
N ILE A 570 13.00 -20.96 -13.86
CA ILE A 570 13.37 -21.73 -15.06
C ILE A 570 14.90 -21.97 -15.11
N GLN A 571 15.71 -20.93 -14.84
CA GLN A 571 17.17 -21.08 -14.73
C GLN A 571 17.56 -22.15 -13.70
N VAL A 572 17.02 -22.07 -12.48
CA VAL A 572 17.40 -22.98 -11.39
C VAL A 572 16.90 -24.40 -11.62
N LEU A 573 15.67 -24.58 -12.11
CA LEU A 573 15.11 -25.91 -12.42
C LEU A 573 15.88 -26.58 -13.56
N ALA A 574 16.20 -25.86 -14.63
CA ALA A 574 16.99 -26.38 -15.74
C ALA A 574 18.40 -26.83 -15.28
N ALA A 575 19.09 -25.99 -14.51
CA ALA A 575 20.41 -26.34 -13.98
C ALA A 575 20.36 -27.40 -12.85
N GLY A 576 19.17 -27.66 -12.27
CA GLY A 576 18.87 -28.82 -11.43
C GLY A 576 18.60 -30.11 -12.22
N GLY A 577 18.59 -30.07 -13.56
CA GLY A 577 18.45 -31.24 -14.42
C GLY A 577 17.08 -31.41 -15.09
N VAL A 578 16.15 -30.46 -14.95
CA VAL A 578 14.86 -30.49 -15.68
C VAL A 578 15.11 -30.23 -17.18
N PRO A 579 14.66 -31.11 -18.10
CA PRO A 579 14.89 -30.94 -19.53
C PRO A 579 14.28 -29.65 -20.10
N THR A 580 14.90 -29.11 -21.17
CA THR A 580 14.46 -27.84 -21.77
C THR A 580 13.11 -27.97 -22.50
N GLU A 581 12.86 -29.16 -23.02
CA GLU A 581 11.63 -29.61 -23.66
C GLU A 581 10.41 -29.37 -22.75
N VAL A 582 10.54 -29.67 -21.45
CA VAL A 582 9.45 -29.52 -20.47
C VAL A 582 8.98 -28.08 -20.37
N PHE A 583 9.89 -27.10 -20.34
CA PHE A 583 9.51 -25.68 -20.30
C PHE A 583 8.88 -25.22 -21.62
N ASN A 584 9.38 -25.71 -22.76
CA ASN A 584 8.80 -25.41 -24.07
C ASN A 584 7.39 -25.99 -24.23
N ASP A 585 7.14 -27.20 -23.73
CA ASP A 585 5.84 -27.86 -23.84
C ASP A 585 4.81 -27.25 -22.89
N ILE A 586 5.20 -26.93 -21.64
CA ILE A 586 4.37 -26.15 -20.71
C ILE A 586 4.04 -24.76 -21.30
N LEU A 587 4.99 -24.11 -22.00
CA LEU A 587 4.74 -22.84 -22.69
C LEU A 587 3.73 -23.00 -23.84
N LYS A 588 3.87 -24.03 -24.69
CA LYS A 588 2.91 -24.33 -25.76
C LYS A 588 1.52 -24.64 -25.19
N GLU A 589 1.43 -25.50 -24.17
CA GLU A 589 0.19 -25.82 -23.45
C GLU A 589 -0.50 -24.56 -22.92
N TYR A 590 0.27 -23.61 -22.40
CA TYR A 590 -0.25 -22.34 -21.88
C TYR A 590 -0.71 -21.39 -22.99
N ILE A 591 0.10 -21.16 -24.04
CA ILE A 591 -0.27 -20.30 -25.18
C ILE A 591 -1.50 -20.90 -25.90
N HIS A 592 -1.52 -22.21 -26.15
CA HIS A 592 -2.65 -22.91 -26.76
C HIS A 592 -3.92 -22.80 -25.90
N ARG A 593 -3.81 -22.96 -24.57
CA ARG A 593 -4.91 -22.79 -23.61
C ARG A 593 -5.50 -21.36 -23.61
N ILE A 594 -4.71 -20.34 -23.94
CA ILE A 594 -5.22 -18.97 -24.11
C ILE A 594 -5.83 -18.80 -25.51
N ALA A 595 -5.17 -19.29 -26.56
CA ALA A 595 -5.59 -19.11 -27.96
C ALA A 595 -6.91 -19.82 -28.29
N ILE A 596 -7.08 -21.07 -27.85
CA ILE A 596 -8.25 -21.92 -28.16
C ILE A 596 -9.59 -21.26 -27.80
N VAL A 597 -9.61 -20.47 -26.71
CA VAL A 597 -10.80 -19.75 -26.21
C VAL A 597 -11.23 -18.60 -27.14
N ILE A 598 -10.42 -18.31 -28.17
CA ILE A 598 -10.66 -17.24 -29.16
C ILE A 598 -10.69 -17.81 -30.59
N THR A 599 -9.85 -18.81 -30.91
CA THR A 599 -9.74 -19.37 -32.27
C THR A 599 -10.76 -20.46 -32.59
N GLU A 600 -11.18 -21.27 -31.61
CA GLU A 600 -12.04 -22.45 -31.83
C GLU A 600 -13.39 -22.33 -31.10
N ASN A 601 -13.61 -21.21 -30.41
CA ASN A 601 -14.66 -21.08 -29.42
C ASN A 601 -15.98 -20.56 -30.02
N GLN A 602 -16.87 -21.49 -30.36
CA GLN A 602 -18.25 -21.22 -30.77
C GLN A 602 -19.15 -20.67 -29.62
N SER A 603 -18.65 -20.53 -28.39
CA SER A 603 -19.43 -20.15 -27.21
C SER A 603 -19.03 -18.78 -26.65
N VAL A 604 -19.85 -17.78 -26.99
CA VAL A 604 -19.85 -16.42 -26.40
C VAL A 604 -19.70 -16.45 -24.87
N LYS A 605 -20.32 -17.43 -24.20
CA LYS A 605 -20.31 -17.59 -22.73
C LYS A 605 -18.91 -17.95 -22.19
N LEU A 606 -18.15 -18.79 -22.90
CA LEU A 606 -16.79 -19.16 -22.52
C LEU A 606 -15.81 -18.01 -22.80
N LEU A 607 -16.00 -17.27 -23.90
CA LEU A 607 -15.24 -16.05 -24.18
C LEU A 607 -15.48 -15.00 -23.09
N ARG A 608 -16.73 -14.82 -22.67
CA ARG A 608 -17.15 -13.88 -21.61
C ARG A 608 -16.54 -14.24 -20.25
N ASP A 609 -16.49 -15.53 -19.86
CA ASP A 609 -15.75 -15.98 -18.66
C ASP A 609 -14.26 -15.64 -18.76
N TRP A 610 -13.62 -15.93 -19.89
CA TRP A 610 -12.21 -15.64 -20.12
C TRP A 610 -11.87 -14.15 -20.05
N VAL A 611 -12.64 -13.27 -20.71
CA VAL A 611 -12.43 -11.81 -20.60
C VAL A 611 -12.65 -11.33 -19.16
N THR A 612 -13.67 -11.87 -18.46
CA THR A 612 -13.95 -11.55 -17.05
C THR A 612 -12.80 -11.92 -16.12
N LYS A 613 -12.24 -13.14 -16.28
CA LYS A 613 -11.09 -13.65 -15.53
C LYS A 613 -9.82 -12.86 -15.84
N THR A 614 -9.46 -12.71 -17.12
CA THR A 614 -8.24 -12.02 -17.57
C THR A 614 -8.22 -10.56 -17.14
N GLY A 615 -9.35 -9.85 -17.30
CA GLY A 615 -9.48 -8.44 -16.90
C GLY A 615 -9.65 -8.22 -15.40
N LYS A 616 -9.70 -9.29 -14.58
CA LYS A 616 -10.06 -9.29 -13.15
C LYS A 616 -11.34 -8.49 -12.84
N ILE A 617 -12.30 -8.46 -13.77
CA ILE A 617 -13.40 -7.48 -13.77
C ILE A 617 -14.16 -7.48 -12.44
N MET A 618 -14.47 -8.64 -11.88
CA MET A 618 -15.24 -8.74 -10.64
C MET A 618 -14.49 -8.22 -9.41
N SER A 619 -13.16 -8.35 -9.38
CA SER A 619 -12.34 -7.73 -8.33
C SER A 619 -12.39 -6.21 -8.46
N ARG A 620 -12.17 -5.66 -9.67
CA ARG A 620 -12.25 -4.22 -9.93
C ARG A 620 -13.64 -3.62 -9.67
N ARG A 621 -14.71 -4.34 -10.01
CA ARG A 621 -16.08 -3.92 -9.70
C ARG A 621 -16.29 -3.84 -8.18
N LEU A 622 -15.91 -4.87 -7.43
CA LEU A 622 -15.93 -4.83 -5.96
C LEU A 622 -15.07 -3.68 -5.41
N GLU A 623 -13.85 -3.49 -5.90
CA GLU A 623 -12.93 -2.41 -5.47
C GLU A 623 -13.50 -1.00 -5.74
N ASN A 624 -14.34 -0.82 -6.76
CA ASN A 624 -14.99 0.44 -7.11
C ASN A 624 -16.36 0.66 -6.43
N GLU A 625 -17.19 -0.38 -6.30
CA GLU A 625 -18.48 -0.31 -5.57
C GLU A 625 -18.24 -0.29 -4.06
N GLU A 626 -17.47 -1.24 -3.52
CA GLU A 626 -16.99 -1.26 -2.14
C GLU A 626 -15.80 -0.30 -1.97
N ASN A 627 -16.11 1.00 -2.03
CA ASN A 627 -15.25 2.04 -1.47
C ASN A 627 -15.06 1.92 0.06
N ALA A 628 -15.49 0.81 0.68
CA ALA A 628 -14.87 0.15 1.81
C ALA A 628 -15.33 -1.33 1.93
N GLU A 629 -14.45 -2.30 1.62
CA GLU A 629 -14.29 -3.58 2.36
C GLU A 629 -13.11 -4.41 1.79
N LYS A 630 -13.27 -5.01 0.60
CA LYS A 630 -12.38 -6.11 0.14
C LYS A 630 -11.06 -5.70 -0.52
N GLY A 631 -10.91 -4.47 -0.99
CA GLY A 631 -9.66 -4.00 -1.63
C GLY A 631 -8.42 -4.04 -0.73
N ILE A 632 -8.60 -4.10 0.61
CA ILE A 632 -7.49 -4.12 1.58
C ILE A 632 -6.68 -5.42 1.48
N TRP A 633 -7.28 -6.53 1.01
CA TRP A 633 -6.62 -7.83 0.92
C TRP A 633 -5.50 -7.94 -0.12
N LYS A 634 -5.32 -6.93 -0.99
CA LYS A 634 -4.37 -7.01 -2.12
C LYS A 634 -3.39 -5.86 -2.27
N ASP A 635 -3.49 -4.80 -1.46
CA ASP A 635 -2.59 -3.65 -1.55
C ASP A 635 -1.14 -4.06 -1.21
N LEU A 636 -0.33 -4.26 -2.27
CA LEU A 636 1.13 -4.11 -2.42
C LEU A 636 1.69 -5.12 -3.45
N SER A 637 2.54 -4.59 -4.34
CA SER A 637 3.56 -5.28 -5.17
C SER A 637 3.16 -6.23 -6.32
N ILE A 638 1.97 -6.12 -6.93
CA ILE A 638 1.69 -6.79 -8.24
C ILE A 638 1.06 -5.86 -9.29
N GLU A 639 0.29 -4.84 -8.91
CA GLU A 639 -0.59 -4.14 -9.85
C GLU A 639 0.04 -2.93 -10.57
N GLU A 640 0.97 -2.20 -9.95
CA GLU A 640 1.73 -1.12 -10.64
C GLU A 640 2.48 -1.64 -11.88
N GLU A 641 2.98 -2.88 -11.87
CA GLU A 641 3.67 -3.45 -13.02
C GLU A 641 2.72 -3.84 -14.19
N LEU A 642 1.41 -3.91 -13.97
CA LEU A 642 0.44 -4.23 -15.02
C LEU A 642 -0.16 -2.95 -15.62
N GLU A 643 -0.42 -1.95 -14.77
CA GLU A 643 -1.01 -0.67 -15.18
C GLU A 643 -0.10 0.11 -16.15
N ASN A 644 1.22 0.16 -15.92
CA ASN A 644 2.13 0.91 -16.80
C ASN A 644 2.14 0.38 -18.26
N ASP A 645 1.83 -0.90 -18.48
CA ASP A 645 1.77 -1.52 -19.81
C ASP A 645 0.39 -1.35 -20.50
N LEU A 646 -0.58 -0.78 -19.78
CA LEU A 646 -2.01 -0.75 -20.10
C LEU A 646 -2.50 0.60 -20.68
N PHE A 647 -1.58 1.53 -21.00
CA PHE A 647 -1.92 2.91 -21.39
C PHE A 647 -1.62 3.30 -22.86
N ASN A 648 -1.25 2.36 -23.75
CA ASN A 648 -1.05 2.63 -25.19
C ASN A 648 -2.35 2.59 -26.05
N MET A 649 -3.52 2.45 -25.42
CA MET A 649 -4.59 1.58 -25.92
C MET A 649 -5.48 2.05 -27.09
N ASP A 650 -5.60 3.34 -27.40
CA ASP A 650 -6.58 3.82 -28.41
C ASP A 650 -5.96 4.53 -29.62
N ALA A 651 -4.64 4.68 -29.70
CA ALA A 651 -3.96 5.25 -30.88
C ALA A 651 -3.70 4.20 -31.98
N GLU A 652 -3.51 2.93 -31.61
CA GLU A 652 -3.24 1.83 -32.55
C GLU A 652 -4.49 1.34 -33.31
N LEU A 653 -5.69 1.84 -32.96
CA LEU A 653 -6.95 1.50 -33.62
C LEU A 653 -7.37 2.51 -34.71
N THR A 654 -6.61 3.59 -34.92
CA THR A 654 -6.94 4.61 -35.94
C THR A 654 -6.25 4.43 -37.29
N ASP A 655 -5.14 3.68 -37.40
CA ASP A 655 -4.41 3.50 -38.67
C ASP A 655 -3.81 2.09 -38.85
N GLU A 656 -4.25 1.35 -39.88
CA GLU A 656 -3.46 0.30 -40.56
C GLU A 656 -3.95 -0.02 -41.99
N SER A 657 -4.57 0.95 -42.69
CA SER A 657 -5.18 0.74 -44.02
C SER A 657 -4.82 1.81 -45.07
N GLY A 658 -3.66 2.44 -44.94
CA GLY A 658 -3.11 3.35 -45.95
C GLY A 658 -2.02 2.66 -46.77
N PHE A 659 -2.40 1.93 -47.83
CA PHE A 659 -1.46 1.25 -48.73
C PHE A 659 -1.47 1.93 -50.11
N ASP A 660 -0.63 2.94 -50.28
CA ASP A 660 -0.30 3.51 -51.60
C ASP A 660 1.23 3.61 -51.77
N GLY A 661 1.68 3.54 -53.02
CA GLY A 661 2.99 2.99 -53.40
C GLY A 661 4.16 3.97 -53.43
N SER A 662 4.51 4.64 -52.32
CA SER A 662 5.78 5.38 -52.23
C SER A 662 6.46 5.33 -50.85
N ASN A 663 7.60 4.65 -50.77
CA ASN A 663 8.49 4.66 -49.60
C ASN A 663 9.19 6.04 -49.49
N PRO A 664 9.41 6.57 -48.27
CA PRO A 664 10.50 6.03 -47.45
C PRO A 664 10.15 5.72 -45.98
N SER A 665 10.22 4.43 -45.63
CA SER A 665 10.52 3.88 -44.30
C SER A 665 9.86 4.56 -43.10
N PHE A 666 8.55 4.82 -43.16
CA PHE A 666 7.78 5.10 -41.94
C PHE A 666 7.79 3.87 -41.03
N ASN A 667 8.20 4.06 -39.78
CA ASN A 667 8.44 2.99 -38.82
C ASN A 667 7.56 3.24 -37.58
N PRO A 668 6.28 2.78 -37.58
CA PRO A 668 5.26 3.20 -36.63
C PRO A 668 5.51 2.61 -35.24
N LYS A 669 6.22 3.35 -34.38
CA LYS A 669 6.50 2.97 -32.99
C LYS A 669 5.59 3.75 -32.06
N ALA A 670 4.60 3.08 -31.49
CA ALA A 670 3.57 3.70 -30.65
C ALA A 670 4.15 4.48 -29.46
N HIS A 671 3.85 5.78 -29.39
CA HIS A 671 4.36 6.70 -28.37
C HIS A 671 3.38 6.88 -27.20
N SER A 672 3.85 6.59 -25.97
CA SER A 672 3.00 6.40 -24.79
C SER A 672 2.33 7.67 -24.23
N ASN A 673 1.15 7.48 -23.63
CA ASN A 673 0.36 8.52 -22.97
C ASN A 673 1.09 9.18 -21.78
N HIS A 674 0.53 10.27 -21.25
CA HIS A 674 0.83 10.74 -19.90
C HIS A 674 -0.07 10.05 -18.87
N LEU A 675 0.51 9.87 -17.67
CA LEU A 675 -0.05 9.22 -16.47
C LEU A 675 -1.56 9.50 -16.26
N LEU A 676 -2.42 8.61 -16.74
CA LEU A 676 -3.76 8.46 -16.19
C LEU A 676 -3.65 7.73 -14.85
N SER A 677 -4.32 8.25 -13.82
CA SER A 677 -4.43 7.49 -12.57
C SER A 677 -5.33 6.26 -12.78
N SER A 678 -5.03 5.15 -12.08
CA SER A 678 -5.85 3.92 -12.08
C SER A 678 -7.37 4.18 -12.02
N ARG A 679 -7.80 5.17 -11.20
CA ARG A 679 -9.19 5.62 -11.04
C ARG A 679 -9.89 6.15 -12.32
N THR A 680 -9.17 6.41 -13.41
CA THR A 680 -9.78 6.82 -14.68
C THR A 680 -10.13 5.61 -15.57
N TYR A 681 -9.48 4.46 -15.35
CA TYR A 681 -9.61 3.27 -16.21
C TYR A 681 -10.99 2.61 -16.10
N ASP A 682 -11.56 2.51 -14.88
CA ASP A 682 -12.89 1.93 -14.65
C ASP A 682 -14.04 2.97 -14.71
N ARG A 683 -13.80 4.16 -15.31
CA ARG A 683 -14.88 5.11 -15.60
C ARG A 683 -15.79 4.62 -16.71
N ILE A 684 -17.04 5.07 -16.63
CA ILE A 684 -18.09 4.87 -17.64
C ILE A 684 -18.58 6.26 -18.05
N ASN A 685 -18.63 6.50 -19.36
CA ASN A 685 -19.11 7.74 -19.97
C ASN A 685 -20.55 8.03 -19.52
N GLU A 686 -20.76 9.20 -18.92
CA GLU A 686 -22.04 9.63 -18.33
C GLU A 686 -23.21 9.65 -19.35
N TYR A 687 -22.90 9.92 -20.62
CA TYR A 687 -23.90 10.19 -21.66
C TYR A 687 -24.23 8.96 -22.52
N SER A 688 -23.22 8.13 -22.83
CA SER A 688 -23.39 6.97 -23.72
C SER A 688 -23.39 5.61 -23.01
N GLY A 689 -22.86 5.58 -21.77
CA GLY A 689 -22.59 4.35 -21.03
C GLY A 689 -21.33 3.59 -21.46
N TYR A 690 -20.51 4.11 -22.39
CA TYR A 690 -19.27 3.46 -22.83
C TYR A 690 -18.23 3.35 -21.68
N PRO A 691 -17.77 2.15 -21.30
CA PRO A 691 -16.70 1.99 -20.31
C PRO A 691 -15.31 2.22 -20.93
N CYS A 692 -14.45 2.95 -20.22
CA CYS A 692 -13.06 3.20 -20.62
C CYS A 692 -12.24 1.89 -20.65
N ASN A 693 -12.52 0.97 -19.72
CA ASN A 693 -11.92 -0.35 -19.61
C ASN A 693 -12.37 -1.29 -20.78
N PRO A 694 -11.49 -1.72 -21.70
CA PRO A 694 -11.83 -2.60 -22.82
C PRO A 694 -12.30 -4.01 -22.42
N PHE A 695 -11.94 -4.52 -21.23
CA PHE A 695 -12.45 -5.80 -20.75
C PHE A 695 -13.93 -5.68 -20.37
N GLU A 696 -14.30 -4.56 -19.72
CA GLU A 696 -15.68 -4.23 -19.37
C GLU A 696 -16.52 -3.89 -20.61
N SER A 697 -15.93 -3.24 -21.64
CA SER A 697 -16.65 -2.96 -22.91
C SER A 697 -17.01 -4.25 -23.65
N VAL A 698 -16.05 -5.18 -23.79
CA VAL A 698 -16.29 -6.47 -24.42
C VAL A 698 -17.31 -7.29 -23.63
N VAL A 699 -17.17 -7.43 -22.30
CA VAL A 699 -18.15 -8.20 -21.50
C VAL A 699 -19.56 -7.61 -21.57
N ARG A 700 -19.71 -6.27 -21.53
CA ARG A 700 -21.03 -5.62 -21.69
C ARG A 700 -21.64 -5.87 -23.06
N LEU A 701 -20.85 -5.94 -24.14
CA LEU A 701 -21.34 -6.26 -25.48
C LEU A 701 -21.74 -7.75 -25.60
N LEU A 702 -20.91 -8.68 -25.12
CA LEU A 702 -21.20 -10.11 -25.13
C LEU A 702 -22.46 -10.45 -24.30
N ASP A 703 -22.65 -9.79 -23.15
CA ASP A 703 -23.87 -9.90 -22.32
C ASP A 703 -25.13 -9.32 -23.00
N SER A 704 -25.00 -8.61 -24.13
CA SER A 704 -26.09 -8.04 -24.92
C SER A 704 -26.34 -8.78 -26.25
N GLY A 705 -25.84 -10.01 -26.39
CA GLY A 705 -26.09 -10.83 -27.59
C GLY A 705 -25.21 -10.48 -28.79
N PHE A 706 -24.09 -9.78 -28.58
CA PHE A 706 -23.03 -9.69 -29.59
C PHE A 706 -22.06 -10.89 -29.49
N ASP A 707 -21.36 -11.16 -30.59
CA ASP A 707 -20.35 -12.21 -30.71
C ASP A 707 -19.08 -11.70 -31.43
N LEU A 708 -18.30 -12.63 -32.01
CA LEU A 708 -17.08 -12.33 -32.78
C LEU A 708 -17.34 -11.97 -34.25
N SER A 709 -18.58 -12.07 -34.77
CA SER A 709 -18.90 -11.63 -36.14
C SER A 709 -18.79 -10.10 -36.28
N ASN A 710 -18.94 -9.37 -35.17
CA ASN A 710 -18.82 -7.92 -35.12
C ASN A 710 -17.35 -7.48 -35.08
N ALA A 711 -16.92 -6.76 -36.11
CA ALA A 711 -15.53 -6.32 -36.30
C ALA A 711 -14.95 -5.45 -35.16
N PHE A 712 -15.79 -4.75 -34.37
CA PHE A 712 -15.32 -3.99 -33.21
C PHE A 712 -14.97 -4.91 -32.02
N ILE A 713 -15.72 -6.00 -31.83
CA ILE A 713 -15.48 -6.95 -30.75
C ILE A 713 -14.32 -7.86 -31.10
N ALA A 714 -14.28 -8.40 -32.32
CA ALA A 714 -13.16 -9.19 -32.82
C ALA A 714 -11.82 -8.44 -32.70
N SER A 715 -11.77 -7.15 -33.08
CA SER A 715 -10.57 -6.33 -32.89
C SER A 715 -10.24 -6.08 -31.42
N ARG A 716 -11.21 -5.73 -30.56
CA ARG A 716 -10.98 -5.55 -29.10
C ARG A 716 -10.58 -6.84 -28.39
N VAL A 717 -11.08 -8.01 -28.79
CA VAL A 717 -10.69 -9.32 -28.25
C VAL A 717 -9.29 -9.72 -28.72
N THR A 718 -8.98 -9.57 -30.01
CA THR A 718 -7.63 -9.77 -30.56
C THR A 718 -6.59 -8.89 -29.84
N PHE A 719 -6.99 -7.66 -29.55
CA PHE A 719 -6.20 -6.68 -28.81
C PHE A 719 -5.99 -7.08 -27.33
N ILE A 720 -7.03 -7.53 -26.62
CA ILE A 720 -6.91 -8.10 -25.27
C ILE A 720 -5.96 -9.32 -25.28
N PHE A 721 -6.07 -10.21 -26.27
CA PHE A 721 -5.15 -11.34 -26.45
C PHE A 721 -3.69 -10.88 -26.65
N ARG A 722 -3.46 -9.85 -27.49
CA ARG A 722 -2.13 -9.22 -27.63
C ARG A 722 -1.60 -8.69 -26.29
N GLN A 723 -2.45 -8.16 -25.39
CA GLN A 723 -1.99 -7.76 -24.05
C GLN A 723 -1.57 -8.95 -23.17
N VAL A 724 -2.34 -10.05 -23.18
CA VAL A 724 -1.96 -11.27 -22.45
C VAL A 724 -0.63 -11.80 -22.97
N MET A 725 -0.51 -11.92 -24.30
CA MET A 725 0.73 -12.34 -24.96
C MET A 725 1.88 -11.36 -24.70
N LYS A 726 1.64 -10.04 -24.57
CA LYS A 726 2.66 -9.08 -24.14
C LYS A 726 3.17 -9.42 -22.74
N SER A 727 2.29 -9.73 -21.78
CA SER A 727 2.70 -10.11 -20.42
C SER A 727 3.57 -11.38 -20.39
N VAL A 728 3.27 -12.37 -21.24
CA VAL A 728 4.14 -13.55 -21.42
C VAL A 728 5.48 -13.13 -22.02
N ASN A 729 5.47 -12.33 -23.10
CA ASN A 729 6.66 -11.83 -23.79
C ASN A 729 7.55 -10.87 -22.96
N THR A 730 7.02 -10.18 -21.94
CA THR A 730 7.79 -9.25 -21.09
C THR A 730 8.21 -9.85 -19.75
N LYS A 731 7.41 -10.77 -19.17
CA LYS A 731 7.65 -11.27 -17.81
C LYS A 731 7.94 -12.76 -17.73
N TYR A 732 7.75 -13.51 -18.82
CA TYR A 732 7.93 -14.97 -18.87
C TYR A 732 7.13 -15.69 -17.75
N LYS A 733 5.94 -15.17 -17.43
CA LYS A 733 5.01 -15.76 -16.46
C LYS A 733 4.23 -16.88 -17.14
N VAL A 734 4.72 -18.11 -17.03
CA VAL A 734 4.15 -19.31 -17.66
C VAL A 734 3.39 -20.12 -16.61
N GLU A 735 2.09 -20.38 -16.84
CA GLU A 735 1.21 -21.00 -15.85
C GLU A 735 1.34 -22.52 -15.80
N VAL A 736 1.72 -23.06 -14.63
CA VAL A 736 1.82 -24.51 -14.36
C VAL A 736 0.60 -24.95 -13.54
N ALA A 737 -0.23 -25.81 -14.13
CA ALA A 737 -1.50 -26.25 -13.53
C ALA A 737 -1.34 -26.98 -12.18
N GLN A 738 -0.26 -27.75 -12.02
CA GLN A 738 0.09 -28.47 -10.79
C GLN A 738 1.10 -27.67 -9.95
N SER A 739 0.77 -26.40 -9.68
CA SER A 739 1.57 -25.51 -8.81
C SER A 739 0.70 -24.49 -8.06
N CYS A 740 1.16 -24.03 -6.90
CA CYS A 740 0.57 -22.91 -6.18
C CYS A 740 1.63 -21.98 -5.57
N THR A 741 1.30 -20.71 -5.36
CA THR A 741 2.09 -19.81 -4.51
C THR A 741 1.32 -19.52 -3.23
N VAL A 742 1.88 -19.93 -2.09
CA VAL A 742 1.16 -20.10 -0.83
C VAL A 742 1.98 -19.60 0.37
N THR A 743 1.31 -18.98 1.37
CA THR A 743 1.95 -18.57 2.63
C THR A 743 2.46 -19.79 3.40
N CYS A 744 3.71 -19.75 3.85
CA CYS A 744 4.29 -20.79 4.70
C CYS A 744 4.12 -20.51 6.20
N ILE A 745 3.91 -21.58 6.97
CA ILE A 745 3.89 -21.58 8.43
C ILE A 745 4.75 -22.73 8.98
N PRO A 746 5.29 -22.63 10.21
CA PRO A 746 5.91 -23.76 10.88
C PRO A 746 4.84 -24.69 11.45
N ASP A 747 5.14 -25.98 11.56
CA ASP A 747 4.27 -26.99 12.18
C ASP A 747 3.99 -26.66 13.67
N PRO A 748 2.72 -26.35 14.03
CA PRO A 748 2.35 -26.05 15.42
C PRO A 748 2.22 -27.29 16.31
N THR A 749 2.19 -28.49 15.71
CA THR A 749 2.00 -29.77 16.38
C THR A 749 3.31 -30.53 16.60
N GLY A 750 4.34 -30.25 15.79
CA GLY A 750 5.61 -30.99 15.80
C GLY A 750 5.47 -32.42 15.28
N THR A 751 4.48 -32.71 14.45
CA THR A 751 4.21 -34.05 13.90
C THR A 751 5.07 -34.36 12.68
N LEU A 752 5.28 -33.42 11.75
CA LEU A 752 6.03 -33.64 10.50
C LEU A 752 7.49 -34.00 10.77
N GLU A 753 8.07 -34.95 10.03
CA GLU A 753 9.51 -35.25 10.09
C GLU A 753 10.36 -34.27 9.24
N PRO A 754 11.70 -34.22 9.41
CA PRO A 754 12.56 -33.35 8.59
C PRO A 754 12.37 -33.58 7.09
N ASP A 755 12.27 -32.48 6.35
CA ASP A 755 12.01 -32.44 4.90
C ASP A 755 10.66 -33.07 4.45
N GLU A 756 9.73 -33.28 5.39
CA GLU A 756 8.30 -33.44 5.12
C GLU A 756 7.55 -32.09 5.22
N VAL A 757 6.49 -31.95 4.41
CA VAL A 757 5.59 -30.78 4.39
C VAL A 757 4.12 -31.22 4.33
N PHE A 758 3.21 -30.38 4.83
CA PHE A 758 1.77 -30.54 4.65
C PHE A 758 1.20 -29.41 3.78
N LEU A 759 0.33 -29.75 2.82
CA LEU A 759 -0.37 -28.80 1.96
C LEU A 759 -1.75 -29.34 1.58
N GLN A 760 -2.80 -28.67 2.06
CA GLN A 760 -4.19 -28.96 1.70
C GLN A 760 -4.83 -27.71 1.09
N LEU A 761 -5.19 -27.78 -0.19
CA LEU A 761 -5.90 -26.72 -0.90
C LEU A 761 -7.40 -26.78 -0.58
N SER A 762 -8.03 -25.61 -0.44
CA SER A 762 -9.47 -25.54 -0.12
C SER A 762 -10.33 -26.15 -1.24
N THR A 763 -11.47 -26.75 -0.89
CA THR A 763 -12.38 -27.45 -1.84
C THR A 763 -12.95 -26.57 -2.95
N ARG A 764 -12.79 -25.24 -2.83
CA ARG A 764 -13.11 -24.25 -3.87
C ARG A 764 -12.12 -24.29 -5.06
N LYS A 765 -10.94 -24.91 -4.89
CA LYS A 765 -9.89 -25.07 -5.92
C LYS A 765 -10.01 -26.43 -6.60
N VAL A 766 -10.35 -26.40 -7.88
CA VAL A 766 -10.58 -27.56 -8.74
C VAL A 766 -9.67 -27.40 -9.96
N ASP A 767 -8.97 -28.45 -10.34
CA ASP A 767 -8.22 -28.50 -11.59
C ASP A 767 -9.21 -28.45 -12.77
N GLU A 768 -9.16 -27.40 -13.60
CA GLU A 768 -10.16 -27.17 -14.66
C GLU A 768 -10.10 -28.21 -15.81
N ARG A 769 -9.13 -29.13 -15.82
CA ARG A 769 -9.00 -30.19 -16.84
C ARG A 769 -9.59 -31.54 -16.37
N THR A 770 -9.48 -31.85 -15.08
CA THR A 770 -9.86 -33.14 -14.49
C THR A 770 -11.15 -33.06 -13.66
N GLY A 771 -11.59 -31.86 -13.26
CA GLY A 771 -12.74 -31.67 -12.38
C GLY A 771 -12.50 -32.09 -10.93
N VAL A 772 -11.29 -32.56 -10.60
CA VAL A 772 -10.91 -33.01 -9.25
C VAL A 772 -10.56 -31.79 -8.38
N CYS A 773 -11.09 -31.76 -7.15
CA CYS A 773 -10.63 -30.81 -6.13
C CYS A 773 -9.16 -31.08 -5.84
N ALA A 774 -8.28 -30.07 -6.02
CA ALA A 774 -6.84 -30.26 -5.89
C ALA A 774 -6.44 -30.78 -4.48
N GLY A 775 -7.23 -30.41 -3.47
CA GLY A 775 -7.36 -31.17 -2.23
C GLY A 775 -6.07 -31.31 -1.43
N LEU A 776 -5.84 -32.52 -0.89
CA LEU A 776 -4.62 -32.84 -0.15
C LEU A 776 -3.50 -33.25 -1.12
N ILE A 777 -2.42 -32.48 -1.15
CA ILE A 777 -1.25 -32.77 -1.98
C ILE A 777 -0.37 -33.79 -1.23
N THR A 778 0.05 -34.85 -1.93
CA THR A 778 0.93 -35.90 -1.38
C THR A 778 1.95 -36.36 -2.42
N GLY A 779 3.06 -36.94 -1.96
CA GLY A 779 4.17 -37.39 -2.80
C GLY A 779 5.30 -36.37 -2.89
N ASP A 780 6.21 -36.55 -3.84
CA ASP A 780 7.33 -35.62 -4.06
C ASP A 780 6.82 -34.27 -4.58
N VAL A 781 7.32 -33.17 -3.98
CA VAL A 781 7.07 -31.80 -4.42
C VAL A 781 8.35 -30.96 -4.41
N ILE A 782 8.36 -29.88 -5.19
CA ILE A 782 9.41 -28.85 -5.17
C ILE A 782 8.88 -27.60 -4.49
N VAL A 783 9.67 -27.01 -3.58
CA VAL A 783 9.40 -25.73 -2.92
C VAL A 783 10.53 -24.73 -3.15
N THR A 784 10.17 -23.45 -3.34
CA THR A 784 11.11 -22.32 -3.46
C THR A 784 10.48 -20.98 -3.11
N ARG A 785 11.29 -19.96 -2.85
CA ARG A 785 10.90 -18.58 -2.55
C ARG A 785 11.35 -17.65 -3.68
N ASN A 786 10.67 -16.52 -3.87
CA ASN A 786 11.14 -15.45 -4.76
C ASN A 786 11.86 -14.35 -3.96
N PRO A 787 13.03 -13.83 -4.41
CA PRO A 787 13.82 -14.33 -5.53
C PRO A 787 14.62 -15.60 -5.18
N CYS A 788 15.03 -16.36 -6.20
CA CYS A 788 16.01 -17.44 -6.05
C CYS A 788 17.24 -17.18 -6.94
N GLY A 789 18.44 -17.36 -6.38
CA GLY A 789 19.71 -17.08 -7.05
C GLY A 789 20.67 -18.27 -7.13
N LEU A 790 20.51 -19.27 -6.25
CA LEU A 790 21.33 -20.49 -6.14
C LEU A 790 20.50 -21.75 -6.43
N LYS A 791 21.19 -22.84 -6.83
CA LYS A 791 20.54 -24.16 -6.98
C LYS A 791 19.89 -24.69 -5.70
N SER A 792 20.43 -24.31 -4.54
CA SER A 792 19.93 -24.72 -3.23
C SER A 792 18.70 -23.96 -2.75
N ASP A 793 18.36 -22.82 -3.36
CA ASP A 793 17.17 -22.04 -2.98
C ASP A 793 15.87 -22.76 -3.38
N VAL A 794 15.98 -23.79 -4.24
CA VAL A 794 14.93 -24.73 -4.61
C VAL A 794 15.21 -26.06 -3.90
N GLN A 795 14.26 -26.53 -3.09
CA GLN A 795 14.37 -27.80 -2.37
C GLN A 795 13.30 -28.79 -2.85
N LYS A 796 13.67 -30.07 -2.95
CA LYS A 796 12.74 -31.18 -3.19
C LYS A 796 12.41 -31.82 -1.84
N VAL A 797 11.12 -31.90 -1.52
CA VAL A 797 10.59 -32.30 -0.21
C VAL A 797 9.36 -33.18 -0.39
N LYS A 798 8.93 -33.87 0.66
CA LYS A 798 7.82 -34.84 0.58
C LYS A 798 6.54 -34.26 1.17
N ALA A 799 5.50 -34.12 0.37
CA ALA A 799 4.16 -33.79 0.84
C ALA A 799 3.49 -35.03 1.45
N VAL A 800 2.98 -34.90 2.68
CA VAL A 800 2.39 -36.01 3.44
C VAL A 800 1.02 -35.66 4.02
N ASP A 801 0.20 -36.69 4.24
CA ASP A 801 -1.06 -36.57 4.98
C ASP A 801 -0.78 -36.56 6.49
N CYS A 802 -1.03 -35.43 7.15
CA CYS A 802 -1.05 -35.34 8.60
C CYS A 802 -2.46 -34.98 9.07
N PRO A 803 -3.24 -35.93 9.64
CA PRO A 803 -4.60 -35.66 10.14
C PRO A 803 -4.69 -34.51 11.13
N ALA A 804 -3.67 -34.30 11.98
CA ALA A 804 -3.60 -33.20 12.95
C ALA A 804 -3.45 -31.81 12.30
N LEU A 805 -3.07 -31.73 11.02
CA LEU A 805 -2.85 -30.49 10.29
C LEU A 805 -3.96 -30.16 9.27
N ARG A 806 -4.93 -31.07 9.05
CA ARG A 806 -6.01 -30.91 8.05
C ARG A 806 -6.95 -29.72 8.27
N MET A 807 -6.90 -29.06 9.43
CA MET A 807 -7.59 -27.78 9.67
C MET A 807 -6.95 -26.61 8.90
N TYR A 808 -5.65 -26.65 8.61
CA TYR A 808 -4.88 -25.56 8.01
C TYR A 808 -4.95 -25.62 6.48
N THR A 809 -6.09 -25.22 5.91
CA THR A 809 -6.26 -25.14 4.45
C THR A 809 -5.62 -23.90 3.83
N ASP A 810 -5.20 -24.01 2.58
CA ASP A 810 -4.60 -22.92 1.79
C ASP A 810 -3.33 -22.31 2.42
N LEU A 811 -2.59 -23.16 3.14
CA LEU A 811 -1.27 -22.91 3.74
C LEU A 811 -0.33 -24.07 3.41
N ILE A 812 0.99 -23.79 3.36
CA ILE A 812 2.02 -24.84 3.37
C ILE A 812 2.71 -24.86 4.73
N ILE A 813 2.87 -26.06 5.29
CA ILE A 813 3.38 -26.26 6.65
C ILE A 813 4.72 -26.98 6.58
N PHE A 814 5.73 -26.40 7.22
CA PHE A 814 7.09 -26.93 7.24
C PHE A 814 7.39 -27.53 8.63
N SER A 815 8.09 -28.67 8.66
CA SER A 815 8.49 -29.30 9.92
C SER A 815 9.35 -28.37 10.79
N VAL A 816 9.12 -28.45 12.11
CA VAL A 816 9.96 -27.82 13.15
C VAL A 816 11.10 -28.72 13.64
N LYS A 817 11.35 -29.84 12.96
CA LYS A 817 12.46 -30.78 13.23
C LYS A 817 13.61 -30.59 12.22
N GLY A 818 14.81 -31.01 12.59
CA GLY A 818 16.02 -30.97 11.75
C GLY A 818 17.06 -29.93 12.22
N ASP A 819 18.12 -29.76 11.42
CA ASP A 819 19.23 -28.83 11.72
C ASP A 819 18.88 -27.37 11.40
N THR A 820 18.19 -27.11 10.29
CA THR A 820 17.78 -25.77 9.84
C THR A 820 16.34 -25.76 9.35
N SER A 821 15.66 -24.63 9.52
CA SER A 821 14.28 -24.48 9.05
C SER A 821 14.21 -24.52 7.52
N LEU A 822 13.19 -25.17 6.97
CA LEU A 822 13.01 -25.29 5.52
C LEU A 822 12.87 -23.90 4.87
N ALA A 823 12.16 -22.95 5.49
CA ALA A 823 12.08 -21.57 5.03
C ALA A 823 13.47 -20.92 4.89
N SER A 824 14.38 -21.12 5.85
CA SER A 824 15.75 -20.61 5.75
C SER A 824 16.61 -21.30 4.68
N LYS A 825 16.28 -22.53 4.26
CA LYS A 825 16.92 -23.15 3.06
C LYS A 825 16.53 -22.43 1.76
N LEU A 826 15.34 -21.82 1.69
CA LEU A 826 14.79 -21.17 0.48
C LEU A 826 15.27 -19.71 0.35
N GLY A 827 16.57 -19.55 0.13
CA GLY A 827 17.21 -18.24 0.01
C GLY A 827 17.15 -17.40 1.29
N GLY A 828 17.17 -18.02 2.48
CA GLY A 828 17.11 -17.33 3.77
C GLY A 828 15.74 -16.74 4.11
N GLY A 829 14.67 -17.54 4.00
CA GLY A 829 13.32 -17.16 4.38
C GLY A 829 12.96 -17.38 5.85
N ASP A 830 11.83 -16.79 6.23
CA ASP A 830 11.20 -16.88 7.56
C ASP A 830 9.68 -17.13 7.44
N TYR A 831 8.94 -17.06 8.54
CA TYR A 831 7.48 -17.23 8.59
C TYR A 831 6.74 -15.93 8.98
N ASP A 832 7.36 -14.77 8.77
CA ASP A 832 6.79 -13.45 9.12
C ASP A 832 5.86 -12.87 8.02
N GLY A 833 5.89 -13.49 6.83
CA GLY A 833 4.94 -13.30 5.73
C GLY A 833 5.35 -13.89 4.37
N ASP A 834 6.36 -14.76 4.32
CA ASP A 834 6.90 -15.30 3.07
C ASP A 834 5.90 -16.14 2.27
N LEU A 835 6.05 -16.11 0.94
CA LEU A 835 5.24 -16.86 -0.02
C LEU A 835 6.12 -17.86 -0.76
N ILE A 836 5.74 -19.13 -0.70
CA ILE A 836 6.44 -20.26 -1.30
C ILE A 836 5.73 -20.69 -2.57
N TYR A 837 6.48 -20.81 -3.66
CA TYR A 837 6.05 -21.54 -4.85
C TYR A 837 6.24 -23.04 -4.58
N CYS A 838 5.15 -23.80 -4.61
CA CYS A 838 5.11 -25.25 -4.50
C CYS A 838 4.66 -25.84 -5.85
N CYS A 839 5.32 -26.88 -6.33
CA CYS A 839 5.00 -27.55 -7.59
C CYS A 839 5.03 -29.08 -7.43
N TRP A 840 4.05 -29.75 -8.02
CA TRP A 840 3.90 -31.21 -8.02
C TRP A 840 3.69 -31.79 -9.44
N ASP A 841 3.96 -31.00 -10.49
CA ASP A 841 4.04 -31.48 -11.88
C ASP A 841 5.26 -32.41 -12.02
N GLN A 842 5.02 -33.70 -12.19
CA GLN A 842 6.08 -34.71 -12.18
C GLN A 842 7.08 -34.54 -13.33
N ARG A 843 6.69 -33.87 -14.43
CA ARG A 843 7.61 -33.49 -15.53
C ARG A 843 8.74 -32.57 -15.05
N ILE A 844 8.52 -31.85 -13.95
CA ILE A 844 9.52 -30.99 -13.28
C ILE A 844 10.09 -31.72 -12.06
N VAL A 845 9.26 -32.41 -11.27
CA VAL A 845 9.66 -32.96 -9.96
C VAL A 845 10.50 -34.25 -10.04
N GLU A 846 10.27 -35.11 -11.03
CA GLU A 846 11.06 -36.33 -11.22
C GLU A 846 12.51 -36.06 -11.66
N PRO A 847 12.79 -35.26 -12.72
CA PRO A 847 14.16 -35.04 -13.19
C PRO A 847 14.99 -34.07 -12.34
N PHE A 848 14.37 -33.27 -11.46
CA PHE A 848 15.06 -32.28 -10.64
C PHE A 848 15.91 -32.91 -9.52
N LYS A 849 17.19 -32.55 -9.49
CA LYS A 849 18.18 -33.01 -8.50
C LYS A 849 18.45 -31.90 -7.49
N PRO A 850 18.06 -32.06 -6.21
CA PRO A 850 18.26 -31.03 -5.20
C PRO A 850 19.74 -30.79 -4.92
N SER A 851 20.09 -29.55 -4.60
CA SER A 851 21.47 -29.14 -4.26
C SER A 851 21.58 -28.73 -2.78
N PRO A 852 22.68 -29.09 -2.09
CA PRO A 852 22.89 -28.71 -0.69
C PRO A 852 23.14 -27.20 -0.55
N VAL A 853 22.70 -26.61 0.57
CA VAL A 853 22.85 -25.17 0.84
C VAL A 853 24.32 -24.77 0.87
N VAL A 854 24.71 -23.88 -0.05
CA VAL A 854 26.08 -23.40 -0.20
C VAL A 854 26.44 -22.49 0.98
N LYS A 855 27.55 -22.79 1.67
CA LYS A 855 28.04 -21.98 2.80
C LYS A 855 28.47 -20.58 2.33
N GLU A 856 28.29 -19.57 3.17
CA GLU A 856 28.67 -18.19 2.85
C GLU A 856 30.19 -18.08 2.61
N LEU A 857 30.56 -17.50 1.46
CA LEU A 857 31.95 -17.32 1.05
C LEU A 857 32.62 -16.22 1.87
N LYS A 858 33.86 -16.45 2.31
CA LYS A 858 34.64 -15.49 3.10
C LYS A 858 34.76 -14.11 2.44
N GLN A 859 34.84 -14.07 1.11
CA GLN A 859 34.89 -12.84 0.31
C GLN A 859 33.61 -11.99 0.47
N VAL A 860 32.43 -12.62 0.52
CA VAL A 860 31.14 -11.93 0.70
C VAL A 860 31.11 -11.25 2.07
N TYR A 861 31.54 -11.93 3.13
CA TYR A 861 31.62 -11.34 4.47
C TYR A 861 32.61 -10.16 4.52
N GLN A 862 33.71 -10.22 3.76
CA GLN A 862 34.72 -9.16 3.69
C GLN A 862 34.34 -7.97 2.80
N ALA A 863 33.34 -8.12 1.91
CA ALA A 863 32.90 -7.09 0.97
C ALA A 863 32.12 -5.93 1.64
N PHE A 864 31.58 -6.16 2.84
CA PHE A 864 30.78 -5.17 3.58
C PHE A 864 31.55 -4.56 4.75
N GLU A 865 31.18 -3.33 5.10
CA GLU A 865 31.51 -2.66 6.35
C GLU A 865 30.25 -2.63 7.22
N GLN A 866 30.37 -3.00 8.50
CA GLN A 866 29.25 -2.95 9.43
C GLN A 866 29.33 -1.74 10.34
N ASP A 867 28.35 -0.85 10.20
CA ASP A 867 28.03 0.15 11.22
C ASP A 867 27.44 -0.56 12.45
N LYS A 868 28.14 -0.44 13.58
CA LYS A 868 27.78 -1.04 14.87
C LYS A 868 27.35 0.01 15.90
N THR A 869 27.20 1.28 15.51
CA THR A 869 26.76 2.34 16.42
C THR A 869 25.43 1.98 17.07
N THR A 870 25.35 2.07 18.39
CA THR A 870 24.09 1.89 19.12
C THR A 870 23.32 3.21 19.22
N VAL A 871 22.01 3.12 19.47
CA VAL A 871 21.16 4.28 19.76
C VAL A 871 21.78 5.11 20.89
N GLY A 872 22.21 4.45 21.98
CA GLY A 872 22.86 5.14 23.10
C GLY A 872 24.13 5.90 22.71
N GLN A 873 25.03 5.29 21.93
CA GLN A 873 26.26 5.96 21.46
C GLN A 873 25.95 7.17 20.56
N GLN A 874 24.94 7.05 19.68
CA GLN A 874 24.54 8.11 18.76
C GLN A 874 23.80 9.25 19.47
N VAL A 875 23.03 8.96 20.52
CA VAL A 875 22.30 9.95 21.32
C VAL A 875 23.24 10.66 22.30
N SER A 876 24.06 9.94 23.07
CA SER A 876 24.99 10.53 24.04
C SER A 876 26.12 11.38 23.44
N SER A 877 26.37 11.28 22.14
CA SER A 877 27.38 12.08 21.43
C SER A 877 26.88 13.45 20.95
N HIS A 878 25.59 13.76 21.10
CA HIS A 878 24.97 14.98 20.59
C HIS A 878 24.23 15.76 21.70
N THR A 879 24.34 17.09 21.69
CA THR A 879 23.64 17.97 22.64
C THR A 879 22.14 18.15 22.34
N ASN A 880 21.70 17.80 21.13
CA ASN A 880 20.29 17.77 20.75
C ASN A 880 19.95 16.38 20.21
N THR A 881 19.15 15.66 20.99
CA THR A 881 18.70 14.29 20.80
C THR A 881 17.83 14.13 19.54
N GLU A 882 16.81 14.98 19.39
CA GLU A 882 15.90 15.00 18.24
C GLU A 882 16.65 15.16 16.92
N LYS A 883 17.55 16.14 16.84
CA LYS A 883 18.33 16.44 15.64
C LYS A 883 19.31 15.29 15.31
N ALA A 884 19.88 14.63 16.32
CA ALA A 884 20.73 13.45 16.11
C ALA A 884 19.95 12.26 15.51
N LEU A 885 18.72 12.03 15.99
CA LEU A 885 17.82 10.99 15.46
C LEU A 885 17.38 11.32 14.03
N GLN A 886 16.92 12.55 13.77
CA GLN A 886 16.55 13.02 12.43
C GLN A 886 17.72 12.89 11.44
N MET A 887 18.93 13.34 11.82
CA MET A 887 20.14 13.21 11.00
C MET A 887 20.49 11.74 10.72
N SER A 888 20.27 10.84 11.67
CA SER A 888 20.47 9.41 11.49
C SER A 888 19.41 8.79 10.57
N PHE A 889 18.16 9.25 10.65
CA PHE A 889 17.05 8.81 9.82
C PHE A 889 17.14 9.28 8.36
N ILE A 890 17.64 10.50 8.08
CA ILE A 890 17.88 10.95 6.70
C ILE A 890 19.16 10.35 6.09
N SER A 891 20.14 10.00 6.94
CA SER A 891 21.39 9.36 6.53
C SER A 891 21.26 7.83 6.37
N ALA A 892 20.05 7.29 6.56
CA ALA A 892 19.75 5.89 6.42
C ALA A 892 19.98 5.39 4.97
N GLN A 893 20.21 4.09 4.83
CA GLN A 893 20.55 3.47 3.55
C GLN A 893 19.30 3.22 2.71
N ILE A 894 18.88 4.25 1.96
CA ILE A 894 17.85 4.16 0.93
C ILE A 894 18.36 3.24 -0.20
N PRO A 895 17.55 2.30 -0.73
CA PRO A 895 17.91 1.51 -1.91
C PRO A 895 18.31 2.41 -3.09
N ASP A 896 19.51 2.17 -3.62
CA ASP A 896 20.13 2.98 -4.68
C ASP A 896 20.26 2.23 -6.02
N GLY A 897 19.67 1.05 -6.11
CA GLY A 897 19.71 0.18 -7.29
C GLY A 897 20.82 -0.89 -7.26
N THR A 898 21.74 -0.86 -6.30
CA THR A 898 22.89 -1.79 -6.23
C THR A 898 22.46 -3.27 -6.22
N LEU A 899 21.39 -3.62 -5.48
CA LEU A 899 20.84 -4.99 -5.50
C LEU A 899 20.40 -5.44 -6.90
N GLY A 900 19.73 -4.56 -7.65
CA GLY A 900 19.33 -4.85 -9.03
C GLY A 900 20.51 -4.94 -10.00
N LEU A 901 21.60 -4.19 -9.74
CA LEU A 901 22.83 -4.28 -10.53
C LEU A 901 23.51 -5.65 -10.34
N TYR A 902 23.68 -6.11 -9.10
CA TYR A 902 24.24 -7.43 -8.80
C TYR A 902 23.35 -8.57 -9.32
N GLU A 903 22.02 -8.46 -9.24
CA GLU A 903 21.10 -9.47 -9.78
C GLU A 903 21.13 -9.53 -11.31
N ASN A 904 21.29 -8.39 -11.99
CA ASN A 904 21.51 -8.36 -13.44
C ASN A 904 22.82 -9.08 -13.80
N TRP A 905 23.93 -8.79 -13.12
CA TRP A 905 25.21 -9.47 -13.33
C TRP A 905 25.12 -10.98 -13.05
N ARG A 906 24.44 -11.39 -11.95
CA ARG A 906 24.18 -12.79 -11.62
C ARG A 906 23.44 -13.49 -12.76
N THR A 907 22.35 -12.88 -13.24
CA THR A 907 21.50 -13.44 -14.30
C THR A 907 22.27 -13.58 -15.62
N VAL A 908 23.01 -12.54 -16.03
CA VAL A 908 23.79 -12.52 -17.28
C VAL A 908 24.95 -13.54 -17.24
N LEU A 909 25.65 -13.64 -16.11
CA LEU A 909 26.74 -14.60 -15.96
C LEU A 909 26.23 -16.05 -15.88
N ALA A 910 25.11 -16.30 -15.19
CA ALA A 910 24.50 -17.64 -15.08
C ALA A 910 24.05 -18.20 -16.44
N GLU A 911 23.57 -17.35 -17.35
CA GLU A 911 23.27 -17.74 -18.75
C GLU A 911 24.54 -18.04 -19.56
N ARG A 912 25.66 -17.36 -19.26
CA ARG A 912 26.90 -17.49 -20.04
C ARG A 912 27.79 -18.67 -19.59
N THR A 913 27.74 -19.06 -18.32
CA THR A 913 28.58 -20.14 -17.77
C THR A 913 27.74 -21.27 -17.15
N SER A 914 27.36 -21.16 -15.89
CA SER A 914 26.39 -22.05 -15.20
C SER A 914 26.00 -21.42 -13.86
N LEU A 915 24.88 -21.87 -13.27
CA LEU A 915 24.58 -21.64 -11.85
C LEU A 915 25.58 -22.35 -10.90
N ASP A 916 26.40 -23.28 -11.39
CA ASP A 916 27.51 -23.90 -10.62
C ASP A 916 28.77 -23.02 -10.55
N ASP A 917 28.84 -21.92 -11.32
CA ASP A 917 30.02 -21.05 -11.36
C ASP A 917 30.25 -20.39 -9.99
N PRO A 918 31.46 -20.49 -9.39
CA PRO A 918 31.77 -19.85 -8.12
C PRO A 918 31.53 -18.32 -8.11
N ASN A 919 31.66 -17.66 -9.26
CA ASN A 919 31.38 -16.24 -9.44
C ASN A 919 29.87 -15.95 -9.40
N VAL A 920 29.05 -16.83 -9.97
CA VAL A 920 27.57 -16.73 -9.88
C VAL A 920 27.12 -16.99 -8.45
N SER A 921 27.71 -17.97 -7.78
CA SER A 921 27.48 -18.23 -6.35
C SER A 921 27.86 -17.02 -5.47
N TYR A 922 28.99 -16.37 -5.75
CA TYR A 922 29.37 -15.10 -5.12
C TYR A 922 28.33 -14.00 -5.36
N LEU A 923 27.93 -13.75 -6.61
CA LEU A 923 26.96 -12.70 -6.95
C LEU A 923 25.58 -12.96 -6.29
N ALA A 924 25.12 -14.21 -6.23
CA ALA A 924 23.88 -14.58 -5.52
C ALA A 924 23.97 -14.32 -4.01
N GLN A 925 25.08 -14.71 -3.36
CA GLN A 925 25.29 -14.45 -1.92
C GLN A 925 25.41 -12.94 -1.63
N MET A 926 26.02 -12.17 -2.53
CA MET A 926 26.05 -10.70 -2.47
C MET A 926 24.64 -10.11 -2.57
N CYS A 927 23.77 -10.63 -3.45
CA CYS A 927 22.36 -10.22 -3.52
C CYS A 927 21.62 -10.50 -2.21
N ALA A 928 21.75 -11.71 -1.65
CA ALA A 928 21.13 -12.09 -0.39
C ALA A 928 21.57 -11.15 0.77
N ARG A 929 22.86 -10.82 0.86
CA ARG A 929 23.37 -9.81 1.82
C ARG A 929 22.79 -8.41 1.58
N LEU A 930 22.66 -7.98 0.32
CA LEU A 930 22.17 -6.64 -0.03
C LEU A 930 20.69 -6.42 0.32
N VAL A 931 19.86 -7.47 0.38
CA VAL A 931 18.44 -7.38 0.81
C VAL A 931 18.31 -6.90 2.26
N ASP A 932 19.14 -7.44 3.16
CA ASP A 932 19.09 -7.15 4.60
C ASP A 932 20.10 -6.09 5.06
N ALA A 933 21.03 -5.71 4.19
CA ALA A 933 22.11 -4.76 4.47
C ALA A 933 21.65 -3.46 5.16
N PRO A 934 20.58 -2.76 4.71
CA PRO A 934 20.08 -1.56 5.39
C PRO A 934 19.61 -1.80 6.84
N LYS A 935 19.08 -2.98 7.14
CA LYS A 935 18.60 -3.36 8.48
C LYS A 935 19.76 -3.74 9.40
N GLN A 936 20.81 -4.37 8.86
CA GLN A 936 21.95 -4.89 9.63
C GLN A 936 23.12 -3.89 9.76
N GLY A 937 23.00 -2.69 9.16
CA GLY A 937 24.04 -1.66 9.14
C GLY A 937 25.18 -1.93 8.15
N LEU A 938 24.95 -2.79 7.15
CA LEU A 938 25.99 -3.24 6.22
C LEU A 938 26.05 -2.33 4.98
N ARG A 939 27.22 -1.74 4.74
CA ARG A 939 27.51 -0.93 3.55
C ARG A 939 28.48 -1.67 2.65
N LEU A 940 28.17 -1.76 1.36
CA LEU A 940 29.09 -2.32 0.36
C LEU A 940 30.28 -1.37 0.19
N LYS A 941 31.50 -1.92 0.21
CA LYS A 941 32.73 -1.14 0.00
C LYS A 941 32.82 -0.64 -1.45
N LYS A 942 33.20 0.63 -1.62
CA LYS A 942 33.31 1.25 -2.96
C LYS A 942 34.28 0.52 -3.88
N ASN A 943 35.48 0.20 -3.39
CA ASN A 943 36.49 -0.51 -4.17
C ASN A 943 36.04 -1.92 -4.59
N VAL A 944 35.18 -2.59 -3.82
CA VAL A 944 34.59 -3.87 -4.20
C VAL A 944 33.51 -3.68 -5.27
N LEU A 945 32.65 -2.65 -5.13
CA LEU A 945 31.68 -2.29 -6.17
C LEU A 945 32.34 -1.88 -7.49
N GLU A 946 33.47 -1.16 -7.43
CA GLU A 946 34.27 -0.74 -8.58
C GLU A 946 34.93 -1.95 -9.25
N HIS A 947 35.64 -2.80 -8.48
CA HIS A 947 36.22 -4.06 -8.98
C HIS A 947 35.18 -4.99 -9.62
N ASP A 948 34.05 -5.23 -8.94
CA ASP A 948 33.00 -6.10 -9.45
C ASP A 948 32.31 -5.49 -10.68
N ARG A 949 32.20 -4.16 -10.76
CA ARG A 949 31.73 -3.47 -11.96
C ARG A 949 32.66 -3.69 -13.14
N ASP A 950 33.96 -3.48 -12.97
CA ASP A 950 34.92 -3.64 -14.07
C ASP A 950 34.98 -5.10 -14.56
N LYS A 951 34.82 -6.06 -13.63
CA LYS A 951 34.80 -7.50 -13.91
C LYS A 951 33.50 -8.00 -14.57
N TYR A 952 32.33 -7.51 -14.16
CA TYR A 952 31.04 -8.08 -14.58
C TYR A 952 30.19 -7.18 -15.51
N ALA A 953 30.40 -5.87 -15.55
CA ALA A 953 29.61 -4.97 -16.42
C ALA A 953 30.03 -5.02 -17.90
N SER A 954 31.21 -5.59 -18.19
CA SER A 954 31.75 -5.83 -19.53
C SER A 954 31.25 -7.15 -20.18
N ILE A 955 30.38 -7.90 -19.50
CA ILE A 955 29.83 -9.16 -20.01
C ILE A 955 28.69 -8.86 -21.00
N PRO A 956 28.76 -9.34 -22.26
CA PRO A 956 27.67 -9.18 -23.23
C PRO A 956 26.37 -9.84 -22.73
N HIS A 957 25.25 -9.19 -22.98
CA HIS A 957 23.95 -9.60 -22.43
C HIS A 957 23.21 -10.56 -23.40
N PRO A 958 22.48 -11.58 -22.89
CA PRO A 958 21.61 -12.43 -23.70
C PRO A 958 20.51 -11.64 -24.44
N THR A 959 20.13 -12.14 -25.62
CA THR A 959 19.09 -11.50 -26.45
C THR A 959 17.75 -11.40 -25.72
N TRP A 960 17.29 -12.49 -25.10
CA TRP A 960 16.06 -12.55 -24.31
C TRP A 960 16.06 -11.57 -23.13
N PHE A 961 17.23 -11.39 -22.50
CA PHE A 961 17.40 -10.51 -21.34
C PHE A 961 17.35 -9.04 -21.74
N MET A 962 18.01 -8.66 -22.84
CA MET A 962 17.97 -7.29 -23.34
C MET A 962 16.62 -6.94 -23.97
N ASP A 963 15.96 -7.88 -24.64
CA ASP A 963 14.57 -7.73 -25.09
C ASP A 963 13.62 -7.47 -23.92
N LYS A 964 13.67 -8.30 -22.87
CA LYS A 964 12.95 -8.11 -21.59
C LYS A 964 13.23 -6.72 -20.99
N LYS A 965 14.51 -6.37 -20.81
CA LYS A 965 14.98 -5.09 -20.25
C LYS A 965 14.49 -3.89 -21.06
N ASN A 966 14.49 -3.99 -22.38
CA ASN A 966 14.04 -2.93 -23.28
C ASN A 966 12.51 -2.78 -23.28
N LYS A 967 11.74 -3.87 -23.39
CA LYS A 967 10.28 -3.83 -23.29
C LYS A 967 9.81 -3.29 -21.93
N GLN A 968 10.51 -3.62 -20.84
CA GLN A 968 10.27 -3.02 -19.51
C GLN A 968 10.62 -1.52 -19.43
N ARG A 969 11.61 -1.04 -20.20
CA ARG A 969 11.99 0.38 -20.29
C ARG A 969 11.07 1.21 -21.17
N GLU A 970 10.48 0.63 -22.20
CA GLU A 970 9.55 1.31 -23.11
C GLU A 970 8.29 1.81 -22.37
N GLY A 971 7.82 1.08 -21.36
CA GLY A 971 6.77 1.54 -20.43
C GLY A 971 7.18 2.70 -19.49
N HIS A 972 8.46 3.06 -19.44
CA HIS A 972 9.02 4.05 -18.49
C HIS A 972 9.80 5.21 -19.16
N LYS A 973 9.47 5.53 -20.42
CA LYS A 973 9.89 6.76 -21.13
C LYS A 973 11.40 7.07 -21.12
N ARG A 974 12.27 6.05 -21.10
CA ARG A 974 13.72 6.23 -21.31
C ARG A 974 14.11 5.81 -22.72
N ALA A 975 14.04 6.75 -23.66
CA ALA A 975 14.47 6.57 -25.06
C ALA A 975 15.99 6.53 -25.24
N TYR A 976 16.68 5.79 -24.36
CA TYR A 976 18.08 5.41 -24.55
C TYR A 976 18.11 3.88 -24.65
N LYS A 977 18.12 3.38 -25.89
CA LYS A 977 18.55 2.01 -26.13
C LYS A 977 20.03 1.95 -25.74
N GLU A 978 20.35 1.15 -24.73
CA GLU A 978 21.73 0.70 -24.53
C GLU A 978 22.08 -0.16 -25.75
N ALA A 979 22.76 0.46 -26.72
CA ALA A 979 23.19 -0.19 -27.96
C ALA A 979 24.47 -1.02 -27.78
N ASN A 980 24.90 -1.22 -26.53
CA ASN A 980 26.14 -1.87 -26.17
C ASN A 980 25.88 -3.35 -25.88
N ASP A 981 26.56 -4.20 -26.66
CA ASP A 981 26.91 -5.59 -26.33
C ASP A 981 25.73 -6.53 -26.04
N VAL A 982 24.79 -6.59 -26.99
CA VAL A 982 23.99 -7.80 -27.24
C VAL A 982 24.86 -8.78 -28.03
N TYR A 983 25.08 -9.99 -27.50
CA TYR A 983 25.63 -11.07 -28.33
C TYR A 983 24.52 -11.68 -29.19
N THR A 984 24.51 -11.37 -30.48
CA THR A 984 23.64 -12.03 -31.46
C THR A 984 24.17 -13.43 -31.77
N LEU A 985 23.54 -14.44 -31.16
CA LEU A 985 23.57 -15.81 -31.68
C LEU A 985 23.06 -15.79 -33.13
N PRO A 986 23.82 -16.29 -34.11
CA PRO A 986 23.30 -16.54 -35.46
C PRO A 986 22.06 -17.46 -35.43
N ASP A 987 21.14 -17.30 -36.37
CA ASP A 987 19.94 -18.13 -36.45
C ASP A 987 20.27 -19.63 -36.58
N SER A 988 21.40 -19.95 -37.24
CA SER A 988 21.94 -21.30 -37.41
C SER A 988 22.72 -21.86 -36.20
N SER A 989 23.02 -21.06 -35.18
CA SER A 989 23.67 -21.56 -33.96
C SER A 989 22.67 -22.23 -33.03
N PRO A 990 23.02 -23.39 -32.40
CA PRO A 990 22.16 -24.05 -31.44
C PRO A 990 21.95 -23.18 -30.19
N CYS A 991 20.73 -23.18 -29.64
CA CYS A 991 20.44 -22.53 -28.37
C CYS A 991 21.16 -23.24 -27.22
N VAL A 992 21.87 -22.49 -26.38
CA VAL A 992 22.72 -23.05 -25.32
C VAL A 992 21.96 -23.17 -23.99
N THR A 993 21.08 -22.23 -23.67
CA THR A 993 20.35 -22.21 -22.40
C THR A 993 18.87 -22.61 -22.57
N ALA A 994 18.23 -22.99 -21.46
CA ALA A 994 16.77 -23.20 -21.45
C ALA A 994 16.00 -21.92 -21.77
N MET A 995 16.51 -20.75 -21.35
CA MET A 995 15.91 -19.45 -21.63
C MET A 995 16.04 -19.02 -23.10
N ASP A 996 17.17 -19.31 -23.78
CA ASP A 996 17.31 -19.09 -25.22
C ASP A 996 16.31 -19.92 -26.03
N ASN A 997 16.17 -21.21 -25.69
CA ASN A 997 15.21 -22.12 -26.32
C ASN A 997 13.76 -21.66 -26.09
N LEU A 998 13.44 -21.26 -24.86
CA LEU A 998 12.13 -20.74 -24.49
C LEU A 998 11.83 -19.41 -25.22
N TYR A 999 12.82 -18.54 -25.37
CA TYR A 999 12.69 -17.28 -26.10
C TYR A 999 12.48 -17.50 -27.60
N ARG A 1000 13.26 -18.37 -28.26
CA ARG A 1000 13.04 -18.71 -29.67
C ARG A 1000 11.67 -19.38 -29.88
N THR A 1001 11.23 -20.24 -28.96
CA THR A 1001 9.88 -20.83 -28.98
C THR A 1001 8.81 -19.76 -28.82
N LEU A 1002 8.93 -18.89 -27.81
CA LEU A 1002 7.99 -17.80 -27.54
C LEU A 1002 7.89 -16.81 -28.70
N LEU A 1003 9.00 -16.47 -29.35
CA LEU A 1003 9.01 -15.66 -30.58
C LEU A 1003 8.31 -16.38 -31.72
N LYS A 1004 8.61 -17.67 -31.98
CA LYS A 1004 7.99 -18.45 -33.05
C LYS A 1004 6.49 -18.61 -32.88
N GLU A 1005 6.02 -18.95 -31.67
CA GLU A 1005 4.59 -19.05 -31.38
C GLU A 1005 3.94 -17.66 -31.50
N THR A 1006 4.53 -16.62 -30.89
CA THR A 1006 4.02 -15.25 -31.03
C THR A 1006 3.95 -14.82 -32.50
N GLU A 1007 4.94 -15.14 -33.33
CA GLU A 1007 4.95 -14.84 -34.76
C GLU A 1007 3.88 -15.61 -35.54
N ALA A 1008 3.62 -16.88 -35.19
CA ALA A 1008 2.50 -17.63 -35.74
C ALA A 1008 1.15 -16.96 -35.40
N PHE A 1009 1.02 -16.42 -34.19
CA PHE A 1009 -0.17 -15.65 -33.76
C PHE A 1009 -0.20 -14.20 -34.27
N THR A 1010 0.93 -13.57 -34.63
CA THR A 1010 1.00 -12.21 -35.22
C THR A 1010 1.10 -12.15 -36.74
N LYS A 1011 1.29 -13.29 -37.42
CA LYS A 1011 0.94 -13.49 -38.84
C LYS A 1011 -0.55 -13.85 -39.00
N ARG A 1012 -1.14 -14.57 -38.04
CA ARG A 1012 -2.58 -14.87 -37.99
C ARG A 1012 -3.59 -13.70 -37.72
N PRO A 1013 -3.28 -12.45 -37.31
CA PRO A 1013 -4.32 -11.47 -36.99
C PRO A 1013 -5.13 -10.98 -38.20
N LYS A 1014 -4.60 -11.11 -39.42
CA LYS A 1014 -5.36 -10.87 -40.67
C LYS A 1014 -6.23 -12.09 -41.07
N ASN A 1015 -6.12 -13.20 -40.33
CA ASN A 1015 -6.77 -14.49 -40.57
C ASN A 1015 -7.44 -15.12 -39.32
N MET A 1016 -7.47 -14.47 -38.14
CA MET A 1016 -8.23 -14.98 -36.97
C MET A 1016 -9.75 -14.89 -37.22
N PHE A 1017 -10.11 -13.91 -38.04
CA PHE A 1017 -11.37 -13.76 -38.76
C PHE A 1017 -10.95 -13.24 -40.13
N SER A 1018 -11.40 -13.83 -41.24
CA SER A 1018 -11.10 -13.27 -42.56
C SER A 1018 -11.99 -12.05 -42.85
N GLU A 1019 -11.57 -11.17 -43.77
CA GLU A 1019 -12.44 -10.07 -44.22
C GLU A 1019 -13.75 -10.56 -44.88
N SER A 1020 -13.81 -11.83 -45.28
CA SER A 1020 -15.00 -12.52 -45.77
C SER A 1020 -15.94 -13.05 -44.67
N ASP A 1021 -15.45 -13.31 -43.46
CA ASP A 1021 -16.29 -13.81 -42.35
C ASP A 1021 -17.00 -12.68 -41.58
N MET A 1022 -16.51 -11.45 -41.73
CA MET A 1022 -17.02 -10.27 -41.04
C MET A 1022 -18.17 -9.62 -41.81
N LEU A 1023 -19.39 -9.72 -41.28
CA LEU A 1023 -20.53 -8.92 -41.76
C LEU A 1023 -20.23 -7.43 -41.60
N LEU A 1024 -19.95 -6.73 -42.71
CA LEU A 1024 -19.60 -5.31 -42.74
C LEU A 1024 -20.64 -4.39 -42.06
N LYS A 1025 -21.89 -4.85 -41.96
CA LYS A 1025 -22.99 -4.20 -41.24
C LYS A 1025 -23.81 -5.27 -40.51
N ASP A 1026 -23.90 -5.16 -39.19
CA ASP A 1026 -24.79 -5.97 -38.37
C ASP A 1026 -26.25 -5.64 -38.73
N PRO A 1027 -27.05 -6.63 -39.19
CA PRO A 1027 -28.41 -6.38 -39.67
C PRO A 1027 -29.34 -5.86 -38.56
N ASP A 1028 -29.10 -6.24 -37.30
CA ASP A 1028 -29.94 -5.83 -36.17
C ASP A 1028 -29.70 -4.36 -35.84
N LEU A 1029 -28.45 -3.92 -35.86
CA LEU A 1029 -28.07 -2.54 -35.54
C LEU A 1029 -28.56 -1.52 -36.59
N ILE A 1030 -28.71 -1.94 -37.85
CA ILE A 1030 -29.28 -1.09 -38.92
C ILE A 1030 -30.80 -1.19 -39.04
N ALA A 1031 -31.44 -2.18 -38.42
CA ALA A 1031 -32.87 -2.44 -38.56
C ALA A 1031 -33.77 -1.29 -38.07
N PRO A 1032 -33.53 -0.60 -36.93
CA PRO A 1032 -34.39 0.51 -36.48
C PRO A 1032 -34.47 1.66 -37.48
N TRP A 1033 -33.32 2.08 -38.03
CA TRP A 1033 -33.27 3.13 -39.04
C TRP A 1033 -33.95 2.69 -40.33
N ASN A 1034 -33.57 1.52 -40.86
CA ASN A 1034 -34.08 1.04 -42.14
C ASN A 1034 -35.60 0.81 -42.11
N LYS A 1035 -36.14 0.18 -41.07
CA LYS A 1035 -37.59 -0.04 -40.91
C LYS A 1035 -38.35 1.28 -40.81
N THR A 1036 -37.82 2.26 -40.09
CA THR A 1036 -38.48 3.57 -39.93
C THR A 1036 -38.43 4.40 -41.22
N TYR A 1037 -37.33 4.33 -41.98
CA TYR A 1037 -37.22 4.95 -43.30
C TYR A 1037 -38.16 4.30 -44.33
N GLN A 1038 -38.26 2.97 -44.35
CA GLN A 1038 -39.20 2.21 -45.18
C GLN A 1038 -40.66 2.58 -44.83
N PHE A 1039 -41.03 2.54 -43.55
CA PHE A 1039 -42.37 2.92 -43.08
C PHE A 1039 -42.73 4.38 -43.45
N ALA A 1040 -41.78 5.32 -43.33
CA ALA A 1040 -41.97 6.71 -43.76
C ALA A 1040 -42.17 6.83 -45.29
N ALA A 1041 -41.56 5.93 -46.07
CA ALA A 1041 -41.72 5.89 -47.52
C ALA A 1041 -43.05 5.24 -47.96
N GLU A 1042 -43.41 4.09 -47.38
CA GLU A 1042 -44.66 3.37 -47.64
C GLU A 1042 -45.90 4.20 -47.32
N ARG A 1043 -45.85 4.99 -46.24
CA ARG A 1043 -46.94 5.90 -45.83
C ARG A 1043 -46.81 7.31 -46.38
N ASN A 1044 -45.74 7.60 -47.12
CA ASN A 1044 -45.38 8.92 -47.64
C ASN A 1044 -45.42 10.04 -46.57
N ASP A 1045 -44.95 9.75 -45.35
CA ASP A 1045 -44.95 10.69 -44.22
C ASP A 1045 -43.78 11.68 -44.34
N GLU A 1046 -44.06 12.85 -44.94
CA GLU A 1046 -43.11 13.95 -45.08
C GLU A 1046 -42.62 14.50 -43.74
N SER A 1047 -43.44 14.43 -42.68
CA SER A 1047 -43.05 14.92 -41.35
C SER A 1047 -42.02 14.00 -40.69
N LEU A 1048 -42.17 12.67 -40.85
CA LEU A 1048 -41.21 11.69 -40.37
C LEU A 1048 -39.92 11.71 -41.22
N ARG A 1049 -40.02 11.89 -42.54
CA ARG A 1049 -38.85 12.09 -43.42
C ARG A 1049 -38.05 13.34 -43.04
N HIS A 1050 -38.72 14.45 -42.71
CA HIS A 1050 -38.07 15.68 -42.25
C HIS A 1050 -37.29 15.45 -40.94
N ASP A 1051 -37.92 14.81 -39.95
CA ASP A 1051 -37.30 14.52 -38.66
C ASP A 1051 -36.11 13.56 -38.78
N LEU A 1052 -36.20 12.53 -39.65
CA LEU A 1052 -35.09 11.65 -39.96
C LEU A 1052 -33.91 12.42 -40.59
N LYS A 1053 -34.17 13.39 -41.48
CA LYS A 1053 -33.11 14.24 -42.06
C LYS A 1053 -32.41 15.09 -40.99
N ILE A 1054 -33.15 15.65 -40.03
CA ILE A 1054 -32.58 16.39 -38.89
C ILE A 1054 -31.70 15.48 -38.02
N ILE A 1055 -32.11 14.22 -37.79
CA ILE A 1055 -31.29 13.24 -37.06
C ILE A 1055 -29.99 12.94 -37.82
N GLN A 1056 -30.09 12.70 -39.14
CA GLN A 1056 -28.94 12.44 -40.00
C GLN A 1056 -27.92 13.59 -39.95
N GLU A 1057 -28.37 14.83 -40.24
CA GLU A 1057 -27.50 16.01 -40.26
C GLU A 1057 -26.79 16.27 -38.92
N ALA A 1058 -27.47 16.01 -37.79
CA ALA A 1058 -26.89 16.19 -36.46
C ALA A 1058 -25.83 15.13 -36.11
N VAL A 1059 -26.03 13.87 -36.54
CA VAL A 1059 -25.07 12.78 -36.30
C VAL A 1059 -23.85 12.92 -37.20
N ASP A 1060 -24.03 13.23 -38.48
CA ASP A 1060 -22.91 13.44 -39.41
C ASP A 1060 -22.04 14.63 -38.97
N ALA A 1061 -22.65 15.75 -38.55
CA ALA A 1061 -21.92 16.89 -38.01
C ALA A 1061 -21.13 16.58 -36.72
N ASN A 1062 -21.63 15.68 -35.87
CA ASN A 1062 -20.92 15.25 -34.66
C ASN A 1062 -19.81 14.23 -34.96
N LEU A 1063 -19.95 13.38 -35.98
CA LEU A 1063 -18.88 12.53 -36.51
C LEU A 1063 -17.73 13.37 -37.09
N ASP A 1064 -18.05 14.44 -37.83
CA ASP A 1064 -17.06 15.41 -38.31
C ASP A 1064 -16.43 16.22 -37.16
N SER A 1065 -17.17 16.51 -36.09
CA SER A 1065 -16.63 17.10 -34.85
C SER A 1065 -15.59 16.16 -34.22
N TYR A 1066 -15.93 14.89 -34.07
CA TYR A 1066 -15.08 13.84 -33.50
C TYR A 1066 -13.75 13.67 -34.25
N PHE A 1067 -13.78 13.49 -35.57
CA PHE A 1067 -12.55 13.29 -36.35
C PHE A 1067 -11.63 14.52 -36.33
N ARG A 1068 -12.18 15.74 -36.45
CA ARG A 1068 -11.39 16.98 -36.38
C ARG A 1068 -10.72 17.16 -35.01
N GLN A 1069 -11.45 16.93 -33.93
CA GLN A 1069 -10.92 17.09 -32.58
C GLN A 1069 -9.88 16.01 -32.21
N ILE A 1070 -10.05 14.77 -32.68
CA ILE A 1070 -9.03 13.72 -32.52
C ILE A 1070 -7.75 14.07 -33.27
N ALA A 1071 -7.84 14.48 -34.55
CA ALA A 1071 -6.66 14.85 -35.33
C ALA A 1071 -5.87 15.99 -34.67
N HIS A 1072 -6.58 17.02 -34.18
CA HIS A 1072 -5.99 18.13 -33.43
C HIS A 1072 -5.34 17.68 -32.11
N TYR A 1073 -6.01 16.83 -31.32
CA TYR A 1073 -5.45 16.28 -30.07
C TYR A 1073 -4.20 15.41 -30.32
N GLN A 1074 -4.22 14.58 -31.38
CA GLN A 1074 -3.08 13.76 -31.79
C GLN A 1074 -1.89 14.65 -32.23
N GLN A 1075 -2.13 15.69 -33.03
CA GLN A 1075 -1.10 16.63 -33.48
C GLN A 1075 -0.48 17.40 -32.30
N GLN A 1076 -1.30 17.94 -31.39
CA GLN A 1076 -0.81 18.61 -30.18
C GLN A 1076 0.01 17.65 -29.29
N ARG A 1077 -0.45 16.40 -29.13
CA ARG A 1077 0.26 15.37 -28.37
C ARG A 1077 1.59 14.99 -29.00
N GLN A 1078 1.67 14.86 -30.33
CA GLN A 1078 2.93 14.54 -31.01
C GLN A 1078 3.96 15.65 -30.77
N HIS A 1079 3.57 16.92 -30.99
CA HIS A 1079 4.40 18.09 -30.69
C HIS A 1079 4.88 18.12 -29.23
N LEU A 1080 4.01 17.77 -28.26
CA LEU A 1080 4.39 17.62 -26.85
C LEU A 1080 5.41 16.50 -26.61
N MET A 1081 5.36 15.39 -27.36
CA MET A 1081 6.32 14.29 -27.23
C MET A 1081 7.66 14.60 -27.91
N ASP A 1082 7.66 15.25 -29.07
CA ASP A 1082 8.89 15.63 -29.78
C ASP A 1082 9.75 16.57 -28.93
N ASN A 1083 9.11 17.54 -28.26
CA ASN A 1083 9.73 18.43 -27.27
C ASN A 1083 10.32 17.70 -26.04
N VAL A 1084 9.78 16.52 -25.67
CA VAL A 1084 10.30 15.68 -24.57
C VAL A 1084 11.47 14.82 -25.04
N TYR A 1085 11.49 14.38 -26.30
CA TYR A 1085 12.53 13.48 -26.82
C TYR A 1085 13.75 14.21 -27.39
N ASN A 1086 13.63 15.45 -27.88
CA ASN A 1086 14.77 16.19 -28.44
C ASN A 1086 14.85 17.65 -27.96
N PRO A 1087 15.18 17.90 -26.67
CA PRO A 1087 15.21 19.25 -26.08
C PRO A 1087 16.30 20.19 -26.64
N GLY A 1088 17.15 19.71 -27.57
CA GLY A 1088 18.10 20.55 -28.31
C GLY A 1088 17.49 21.26 -29.52
N VAL A 1089 16.30 20.87 -29.99
CA VAL A 1089 15.58 21.51 -31.11
C VAL A 1089 14.63 22.61 -30.58
N TYR A 1090 15.04 23.28 -29.51
CA TYR A 1090 14.28 24.34 -28.87
C TYR A 1090 14.39 25.64 -29.66
N VAL A 1091 13.41 25.88 -30.54
CA VAL A 1091 13.27 27.17 -31.22
C VAL A 1091 12.78 28.19 -30.21
N GLU A 1092 13.62 29.18 -29.90
CA GLU A 1092 13.22 30.40 -29.16
C GLU A 1092 12.38 31.31 -30.07
N GLY A 1093 11.16 30.85 -30.37
CA GLY A 1093 10.12 31.56 -31.10
C GLY A 1093 8.80 31.43 -30.35
N GLU A 1094 7.97 32.47 -30.44
CA GLU A 1094 6.80 32.70 -29.57
C GLU A 1094 5.76 31.56 -29.61
N VAL A 1095 5.93 30.54 -28.76
CA VAL A 1095 4.86 29.63 -28.38
C VAL A 1095 3.89 30.40 -27.48
N ALA A 1096 2.98 31.13 -28.12
CA ALA A 1096 1.75 31.61 -27.47
C ALA A 1096 1.13 30.44 -26.69
N GLU A 1097 0.74 30.65 -25.42
CA GLU A 1097 0.31 29.56 -24.53
C GLU A 1097 -0.78 28.69 -25.21
N ILE A 1098 -0.42 27.51 -25.72
CA ILE A 1098 -1.39 26.65 -26.43
C ILE A 1098 -2.27 25.96 -25.39
N TYR A 1099 -3.42 26.56 -25.11
CA TYR A 1099 -4.47 26.02 -24.25
C TYR A 1099 -5.02 24.72 -24.86
N THR A 1100 -4.54 23.57 -24.38
CA THR A 1100 -5.11 22.25 -24.71
C THR A 1100 -6.54 22.17 -24.20
N THR A 1101 -7.52 22.03 -25.10
CA THR A 1101 -8.95 22.05 -24.75
C THR A 1101 -9.36 20.89 -23.84
N PHE A 1102 -8.66 19.75 -23.95
CA PHE A 1102 -8.87 18.53 -23.15
C PHE A 1102 -7.54 18.10 -22.54
N SER A 1103 -7.54 17.62 -21.30
CA SER A 1103 -6.32 17.09 -20.66
C SER A 1103 -6.12 15.61 -20.99
N THR A 1104 -7.21 14.87 -21.17
CA THR A 1104 -7.22 13.43 -21.47
C THR A 1104 -8.06 13.10 -22.70
N PHE A 1105 -7.73 11.99 -23.36
CA PHE A 1105 -8.53 11.46 -24.48
C PHE A 1105 -9.95 11.06 -24.05
N TYR A 1106 -10.13 10.63 -22.79
CA TYR A 1106 -11.45 10.31 -22.22
C TYR A 1106 -12.35 11.55 -22.12
N GLU A 1107 -11.82 12.73 -21.74
CA GLU A 1107 -12.60 13.98 -21.67
C GLU A 1107 -13.10 14.41 -23.06
N LEU A 1108 -12.31 14.17 -24.12
CA LEU A 1108 -12.74 14.37 -25.51
C LEU A 1108 -13.87 13.41 -25.90
N GLU A 1109 -13.77 12.13 -25.53
CA GLU A 1109 -14.83 11.14 -25.81
C GLU A 1109 -16.11 11.42 -25.01
N GLU A 1110 -16.00 11.93 -23.79
CA GLU A 1110 -17.11 12.36 -22.95
C GLU A 1110 -17.77 13.65 -23.48
N TYR A 1111 -16.98 14.60 -23.99
CA TYR A 1111 -17.49 15.79 -24.69
C TYR A 1111 -18.28 15.44 -25.95
N ILE A 1112 -17.73 14.60 -26.83
CA ILE A 1112 -18.38 14.21 -28.08
C ILE A 1112 -19.68 13.43 -27.80
N ALA A 1113 -19.69 12.53 -26.81
CA ALA A 1113 -20.90 11.83 -26.39
C ALA A 1113 -21.95 12.78 -25.79
N LYS A 1114 -21.53 13.84 -25.09
CA LYS A 1114 -22.42 14.89 -24.57
C LYS A 1114 -23.04 15.73 -25.69
N GLU A 1115 -22.26 16.19 -26.67
CA GLU A 1115 -22.78 16.86 -27.87
C GLU A 1115 -23.80 15.97 -28.59
N TYR A 1116 -23.44 14.71 -28.82
CA TYR A 1116 -24.32 13.71 -29.44
C TYR A 1116 -25.61 13.48 -28.65
N SER A 1117 -25.55 13.41 -27.32
CA SER A 1117 -26.74 13.20 -26.48
C SER A 1117 -27.73 14.36 -26.57
N ILE A 1118 -27.23 15.60 -26.66
CA ILE A 1118 -28.02 16.84 -26.66
C ILE A 1118 -28.58 17.17 -28.05
N ALA A 1119 -27.86 16.83 -29.12
CA ALA A 1119 -28.29 17.06 -30.50
C ALA A 1119 -29.21 15.94 -31.04
N PRO A 1120 -30.12 16.23 -31.99
CA PRO A 1120 -30.61 17.55 -32.39
C PRO A 1120 -31.58 18.14 -31.36
N ASP A 1121 -31.78 19.45 -31.40
CA ASP A 1121 -32.79 20.15 -30.57
C ASP A 1121 -34.20 19.58 -30.80
N THR A 1122 -34.77 19.00 -29.73
CA THR A 1122 -36.07 18.32 -29.73
C THR A 1122 -37.25 19.20 -30.17
N ASN A 1123 -37.12 20.53 -30.09
CA ASN A 1123 -38.15 21.46 -30.53
C ASN A 1123 -38.29 21.52 -32.06
N ARG A 1124 -37.28 21.07 -32.81
CA ARG A 1124 -37.26 21.09 -34.29
C ARG A 1124 -38.08 19.98 -34.93
N PHE A 1125 -38.36 18.91 -34.20
CA PHE A 1125 -39.12 17.79 -34.74
C PHE A 1125 -40.56 18.20 -35.07
N ILE A 1126 -41.12 17.61 -36.14
CA ILE A 1126 -42.46 17.90 -36.65
C ILE A 1126 -43.39 16.70 -36.40
N SER A 1127 -42.91 15.47 -36.62
CA SER A 1127 -43.71 14.23 -36.61
C SER A 1127 -44.39 13.96 -35.27
N ARG A 1128 -45.63 13.47 -35.37
CA ARG A 1128 -46.42 13.03 -34.21
C ARG A 1128 -45.78 11.83 -33.50
N ILE A 1129 -45.03 11.00 -34.23
CA ILE A 1129 -44.43 9.76 -33.71
C ILE A 1129 -43.28 10.08 -32.76
N ILE A 1130 -42.32 10.91 -33.17
CA ILE A 1130 -41.19 11.33 -32.33
C ILE A 1130 -41.66 12.23 -31.17
N LYS A 1131 -42.65 13.11 -31.39
CA LYS A 1131 -43.28 13.90 -30.32
C LYS A 1131 -44.03 13.06 -29.29
N HIS A 1132 -44.52 11.87 -29.66
CA HIS A 1132 -45.12 10.93 -28.73
C HIS A 1132 -44.04 10.19 -27.92
N ASP A 1133 -43.00 9.67 -28.58
CA ASP A 1133 -41.86 9.02 -27.92
C ASP A 1133 -41.17 9.91 -26.87
N LEU A 1134 -40.94 11.18 -27.21
CA LEU A 1134 -40.39 12.19 -26.28
C LEU A 1134 -41.27 12.45 -25.05
N LYS A 1135 -42.60 12.25 -25.14
CA LYS A 1135 -43.54 12.50 -24.04
C LYS A 1135 -43.90 11.26 -23.23
N ALA A 1136 -44.01 10.10 -23.86
CA ALA A 1136 -44.52 8.87 -23.25
C ALA A 1136 -43.42 7.84 -22.93
N ASN A 1137 -42.25 7.95 -23.58
CA ASN A 1137 -41.17 6.95 -23.56
C ASN A 1137 -39.78 7.59 -23.41
N GLY A 1138 -39.72 8.84 -22.91
CA GLY A 1138 -38.48 9.56 -22.60
C GLY A 1138 -37.54 9.82 -23.79
N GLY A 1139 -38.01 9.67 -25.03
CA GLY A 1139 -37.17 9.74 -26.22
C GLY A 1139 -36.35 8.47 -26.52
N HIS A 1140 -36.68 7.31 -25.92
CA HIS A 1140 -35.90 6.09 -26.10
C HIS A 1140 -35.87 5.61 -27.56
N MET A 1141 -36.97 5.70 -28.32
CA MET A 1141 -36.98 5.32 -29.74
C MET A 1141 -36.14 6.31 -30.56
N LEU A 1142 -36.21 7.62 -30.27
CA LEU A 1142 -35.35 8.63 -30.89
C LEU A 1142 -33.85 8.32 -30.68
N GLN A 1143 -33.43 7.97 -29.46
CA GLN A 1143 -32.03 7.61 -29.21
C GLN A 1143 -31.63 6.29 -29.90
N CYS A 1144 -32.54 5.30 -30.02
CA CYS A 1144 -32.29 4.10 -30.81
C CYS A 1144 -32.15 4.38 -32.32
N LEU A 1145 -32.93 5.32 -32.87
CA LEU A 1145 -32.79 5.76 -34.27
C LEU A 1145 -31.45 6.48 -34.50
N LYS A 1146 -31.08 7.41 -33.59
CA LYS A 1146 -29.76 8.05 -33.60
C LYS A 1146 -28.62 7.04 -33.51
N ALA A 1147 -28.73 6.02 -32.65
CA ALA A 1147 -27.71 4.98 -32.49
C ALA A 1147 -27.56 4.13 -33.75
N SER A 1148 -28.69 3.69 -34.32
CA SER A 1148 -28.76 2.93 -35.56
C SER A 1148 -28.11 3.70 -36.73
N TYR A 1149 -28.44 4.99 -36.89
CA TYR A 1149 -27.80 5.83 -37.90
C TYR A 1149 -26.31 6.09 -37.62
N ALA A 1150 -25.91 6.34 -36.37
CA ALA A 1150 -24.50 6.53 -36.01
C ALA A 1150 -23.64 5.29 -36.34
N TYR A 1151 -24.20 4.09 -36.23
CA TYR A 1151 -23.55 2.85 -36.69
C TYR A 1151 -23.48 2.76 -38.23
N ILE A 1152 -24.52 3.17 -38.96
CA ILE A 1152 -24.51 3.26 -40.43
C ILE A 1152 -23.46 4.26 -40.93
N ALA A 1153 -23.39 5.46 -40.34
CA ALA A 1153 -22.40 6.47 -40.66
C ALA A 1153 -20.98 5.99 -40.32
N SER A 1154 -20.78 5.41 -39.12
CA SER A 1154 -19.50 4.83 -38.70
C SER A 1154 -18.97 3.78 -39.66
N THR A 1155 -19.78 2.76 -39.97
CA THR A 1155 -19.39 1.64 -40.86
C THR A 1155 -19.15 2.08 -42.30
N SER A 1156 -19.85 3.12 -42.75
CA SER A 1156 -19.67 3.68 -44.10
C SER A 1156 -18.45 4.61 -44.20
N ALA A 1157 -18.01 5.22 -43.10
CA ALA A 1157 -16.81 6.07 -43.06
C ALA A 1157 -15.51 5.28 -42.82
N ARG A 1158 -15.49 4.32 -41.87
CA ARG A 1158 -14.34 3.42 -41.63
C ARG A 1158 -14.83 2.07 -41.05
N LYS A 1159 -14.39 0.93 -41.61
CA LYS A 1159 -14.78 -0.44 -41.19
C LYS A 1159 -14.71 -0.71 -39.67
N HIS A 1160 -13.83 -0.02 -38.94
CA HIS A 1160 -13.56 -0.23 -37.51
C HIS A 1160 -13.78 1.01 -36.63
N SER A 1161 -14.60 1.99 -37.06
CA SER A 1161 -14.77 3.26 -36.33
C SER A 1161 -15.28 3.07 -34.89
N LYS A 1162 -14.50 3.54 -33.91
CA LYS A 1162 -14.85 3.56 -32.47
C LYS A 1162 -16.04 4.50 -32.16
N TYR A 1163 -16.34 5.47 -33.05
CA TYR A 1163 -17.30 6.55 -32.83
C TYR A 1163 -18.68 6.10 -32.32
N CYS A 1164 -19.39 5.24 -33.06
CA CYS A 1164 -20.75 4.81 -32.67
C CYS A 1164 -20.80 4.16 -31.27
N TYR A 1165 -19.76 3.41 -30.90
CA TYR A 1165 -19.65 2.83 -29.57
C TYR A 1165 -19.31 3.87 -28.50
N ILE A 1166 -18.56 4.94 -28.80
CA ILE A 1166 -18.32 6.04 -27.85
C ILE A 1166 -19.59 6.83 -27.56
N VAL A 1167 -20.41 7.10 -28.58
CA VAL A 1167 -21.55 8.03 -28.44
C VAL A 1167 -22.88 7.35 -28.09
N ALA A 1168 -23.04 6.07 -28.43
CA ALA A 1168 -24.33 5.37 -28.34
C ALA A 1168 -24.26 3.94 -27.75
N PHE A 1169 -23.24 3.63 -26.93
CA PHE A 1169 -22.95 2.27 -26.42
C PHE A 1169 -24.19 1.51 -25.92
N ASP A 1170 -24.89 2.04 -24.91
CA ASP A 1170 -26.02 1.32 -24.30
C ASP A 1170 -27.27 1.27 -25.20
N HIS A 1171 -27.41 2.19 -26.16
CA HIS A 1171 -28.47 2.13 -27.16
C HIS A 1171 -28.21 1.06 -28.22
N LEU A 1172 -26.96 0.91 -28.69
CA LEU A 1172 -26.56 -0.19 -29.57
C LEU A 1172 -26.70 -1.55 -28.86
N ARG A 1173 -26.35 -1.62 -27.58
CA ARG A 1173 -26.56 -2.81 -26.74
C ARG A 1173 -28.03 -3.19 -26.62
N ARG A 1174 -28.91 -2.22 -26.38
CA ARG A 1174 -30.36 -2.45 -26.34
C ARG A 1174 -30.90 -2.98 -27.67
N ILE A 1175 -30.54 -2.36 -28.79
CA ILE A 1175 -30.99 -2.79 -30.13
C ILE A 1175 -30.61 -4.26 -30.40
N LYS A 1176 -29.38 -4.66 -30.08
CA LYS A 1176 -28.93 -6.05 -30.25
C LYS A 1176 -29.62 -7.03 -29.29
N ALA A 1177 -29.80 -6.64 -28.03
CA ALA A 1177 -30.48 -7.46 -27.03
C ALA A 1177 -31.95 -7.69 -27.35
N ASP A 1178 -32.68 -6.65 -27.77
CA ASP A 1178 -34.09 -6.73 -28.17
C ASP A 1178 -34.26 -7.63 -29.42
N ALA A 1179 -33.36 -7.52 -30.40
CA ALA A 1179 -33.35 -8.38 -31.59
C ALA A 1179 -33.01 -9.85 -31.25
N HIS A 1180 -31.95 -10.09 -30.47
CA HIS A 1180 -31.54 -11.45 -30.06
C HIS A 1180 -32.60 -12.12 -29.18
N ALA A 1181 -33.28 -11.39 -28.29
CA ALA A 1181 -34.38 -11.93 -27.49
C ALA A 1181 -35.53 -12.43 -28.38
N SER A 1182 -35.90 -11.63 -29.40
CA SER A 1182 -36.93 -11.96 -30.39
C SER A 1182 -36.59 -13.19 -31.24
N LEU A 1183 -35.31 -13.43 -31.53
CA LEU A 1183 -34.84 -14.61 -32.28
C LEU A 1183 -34.89 -15.91 -31.46
N VAL A 1184 -34.75 -15.84 -30.13
CA VAL A 1184 -34.69 -17.02 -29.26
C VAL A 1184 -36.08 -17.46 -28.78
N LYS A 1185 -37.04 -16.53 -28.65
CA LYS A 1185 -38.46 -16.80 -28.36
C LYS A 1185 -39.35 -15.72 -28.97
N GLU A 1186 -40.52 -16.09 -29.51
CA GLU A 1186 -41.53 -15.14 -30.01
C GLU A 1186 -41.95 -14.09 -28.96
N ASN A 1187 -41.94 -14.46 -27.68
CA ASN A 1187 -42.18 -13.59 -26.54
C ASN A 1187 -40.93 -13.48 -25.63
N GLY A 1188 -39.74 -13.41 -26.23
CA GLY A 1188 -38.48 -13.22 -25.52
C GLY A 1188 -38.35 -11.79 -24.98
N LEU A 1189 -38.23 -11.64 -23.66
CA LEU A 1189 -37.99 -10.35 -23.01
C LEU A 1189 -36.49 -10.12 -22.80
N ALA A 1190 -35.99 -8.94 -23.15
CA ALA A 1190 -34.67 -8.46 -22.76
C ALA A 1190 -34.78 -7.67 -21.44
N GLU A 1191 -34.09 -8.14 -20.39
CA GLU A 1191 -34.12 -7.48 -19.08
C GLU A 1191 -33.10 -6.34 -19.01
N THR A 1192 -33.56 -5.12 -18.70
CA THR A 1192 -32.69 -3.96 -18.47
C THR A 1192 -32.34 -3.86 -16.99
N VAL A 1193 -31.06 -4.09 -16.67
CA VAL A 1193 -30.52 -4.04 -15.31
C VAL A 1193 -29.82 -2.71 -15.05
N THR A 1194 -30.08 -2.08 -13.89
CA THR A 1194 -29.40 -0.81 -13.53
C THR A 1194 -27.91 -1.03 -13.28
N LEU A 1195 -27.08 -0.02 -13.55
CA LEU A 1195 -25.62 -0.15 -13.50
C LEU A 1195 -25.06 -0.70 -12.16
N PRO A 1196 -25.56 -0.33 -10.97
CA PRO A 1196 -25.08 -0.92 -9.71
C PRO A 1196 -25.41 -2.42 -9.60
N ILE A 1197 -26.66 -2.81 -9.94
CA ILE A 1197 -27.06 -4.21 -9.91
C ILE A 1197 -26.22 -5.02 -10.91
N TYR A 1198 -26.03 -4.50 -12.13
CA TYR A 1198 -25.24 -5.16 -13.18
C TYR A 1198 -23.76 -5.32 -12.81
N LYS A 1199 -23.16 -4.38 -12.06
CA LYS A 1199 -21.80 -4.52 -11.54
C LYS A 1199 -21.71 -5.65 -10.51
N SER A 1200 -22.67 -5.73 -9.60
CA SER A 1200 -22.77 -6.79 -8.59
C SER A 1200 -23.12 -8.19 -9.16
N LEU A 1201 -23.63 -8.29 -10.41
CA LEU A 1201 -23.87 -9.58 -11.07
C LEU A 1201 -22.59 -10.27 -11.54
N ASN A 1202 -22.52 -11.59 -11.32
CA ASN A 1202 -21.44 -12.47 -11.75
C ASN A 1202 -21.99 -13.80 -12.31
N VAL A 1203 -21.21 -14.48 -13.16
CA VAL A 1203 -21.63 -15.72 -13.82
C VAL A 1203 -21.48 -16.92 -12.87
N ASP A 1204 -22.48 -17.79 -12.83
CA ASP A 1204 -22.41 -19.03 -12.06
C ASP A 1204 -21.35 -19.99 -12.63
N ARG A 1205 -20.36 -20.32 -11.80
CA ARG A 1205 -19.29 -21.27 -12.11
C ARG A 1205 -19.82 -22.69 -12.35
N LYS A 1206 -20.93 -23.10 -11.72
CA LYS A 1206 -21.54 -24.42 -11.96
C LYS A 1206 -22.15 -24.49 -13.37
N TRP A 1207 -22.76 -23.41 -13.84
CA TRP A 1207 -23.26 -23.29 -15.21
C TRP A 1207 -22.15 -23.29 -16.27
N ILE A 1208 -21.05 -22.54 -16.05
CA ILE A 1208 -19.89 -22.57 -16.96
C ILE A 1208 -19.23 -23.94 -17.02
N ARG A 1209 -19.11 -24.67 -15.91
CA ARG A 1209 -18.65 -26.08 -15.91
C ARG A 1209 -19.53 -26.94 -16.81
N LYS A 1210 -20.85 -26.98 -16.58
CA LYS A 1210 -21.79 -27.75 -17.42
C LYS A 1210 -21.68 -27.45 -18.92
N ILE A 1211 -21.37 -26.19 -19.30
CA ILE A 1211 -21.14 -25.81 -20.70
C ILE A 1211 -19.81 -26.40 -21.21
N LYS A 1212 -18.71 -26.31 -20.45
CA LYS A 1212 -17.45 -26.98 -20.81
C LYS A 1212 -17.63 -28.50 -20.95
N ASP A 1213 -18.30 -29.12 -19.98
CA ASP A 1213 -18.56 -30.56 -19.94
C ASP A 1213 -19.38 -31.02 -21.16
N SER A 1214 -20.42 -30.24 -21.53
CA SER A 1214 -21.27 -30.53 -22.69
C SER A 1214 -20.52 -30.40 -24.03
N ASN A 1215 -19.74 -29.33 -24.19
CA ASN A 1215 -18.91 -29.14 -25.38
C ASN A 1215 -17.83 -30.21 -25.52
N PHE A 1216 -17.23 -30.65 -24.40
CA PHE A 1216 -16.24 -31.74 -24.40
C PHE A 1216 -16.85 -33.09 -24.77
N ALA A 1217 -18.08 -33.37 -24.30
CA ALA A 1217 -18.83 -34.55 -24.72
C ALA A 1217 -19.16 -34.53 -26.23
N GLN A 1218 -19.55 -33.37 -26.79
CA GLN A 1218 -19.78 -33.23 -28.23
C GLN A 1218 -18.49 -33.49 -29.04
N ASN A 1219 -17.40 -32.81 -28.70
CA ASN A 1219 -16.10 -32.94 -29.37
C ASN A 1219 -15.40 -34.30 -29.18
N THR A 1220 -15.94 -35.20 -28.35
CA THR A 1220 -15.48 -36.61 -28.23
C THR A 1220 -16.43 -37.62 -28.88
N THR A 1221 -17.52 -37.14 -29.49
CA THR A 1221 -18.45 -37.93 -30.33
C THR A 1221 -18.38 -37.57 -31.82
N SER A 1222 -17.50 -36.64 -32.19
CA SER A 1222 -17.22 -36.16 -33.55
C SER A 1222 -15.80 -36.54 -34.00
#